data_AF-B7K0S2-F1
#
_entry.id   AF-B7K0S2-F1
#
_cell.length_a   1.000
_cell.length_b   1.000
_cell.length_c   1.000
_cell.angle_alpha   90.00
_cell.angle_beta   90.00
_cell.angle_gamma   90.00
#
_symmetry.space_group_name_H-M   'P 1'
#
loop_
_entity.id
_entity.type
_entity.pdbx_description
1 polymer ?
#
loop_
_entity_poly.entity_id
_entity_poly.type
_entity_poly.pdbx_seq_one_letter_code
_entity_poly.pdbx_strand_id
1 'polypeptide(L)'
;MFLTTDTFNTIVEHCQNSQIGKILPNALYIHSSAIAALDPILQQYEQQARMTDEIEQATLVKFSTEKPKISYLFYPDFDNDPHPALTLSIVVDLQTKQTNYWDYSDSNNPPILHRKETFVTPDYPQYEEFAHLTYIEEALGLLNLSRSIGTRLEWEKRLNRYHLTFENHSLVCLRPLSSTERLQIQIERHKAAIKRKSLSRPVRLALEAGLFTPETTFFDYGCGYGGDVKRIAQAGYDSSGWDPYYFQDHPKKSANIVNLGYIINVIEDLKERQEALINAWELTSQVLIVAAQVLIDDRDRGIVAYGDGIITRRNTFQKYYEQEELKLYIDQVLKVDSIPIGLGIYFVFRDENQAQTFRISQVRSHFSTPRIQSQLKRFEDYEPLLTPLMEFFTERGRLPVTGELSNELELKQEFRTFRQAFKVVLQVTNQEDWDNIAEKRRQDLLLYLALSQFSDRPSIKELSDTVKQDIKTLFGSYQKACMVADIMLCQVGDLEKIANLCQNSPVGKKLKSALAIHISALESLEPLLRLYEGCASRTIGRLEEANVIKISWQTPKISYLFYPDFDENPHPTLHSIMEIQLGDLRVKYGDFSRHKNPPVLHQKDALVTSNYPFYEQFSQLTKQEQELGLLDNLKEIYRLEGWLNCLEKRSVILQGHELVMNNE
;
A
#
# COMPACT_ATOMS: atom_id res chain seq x y z
N MET A 1 28.37 -52.05 -1.57
CA MET A 1 26.97 -52.18 -2.01
C MET A 1 26.71 -50.98 -2.92
N PHE A 2 26.40 -51.18 -4.20
CA PHE A 2 26.06 -50.06 -5.07
C PHE A 2 24.78 -49.42 -4.54
N LEU A 3 24.75 -48.08 -4.40
CA LEU A 3 23.52 -47.35 -4.13
C LEU A 3 22.54 -47.61 -5.28
N THR A 4 21.45 -48.33 -4.99
CA THR A 4 20.34 -48.52 -5.92
C THR A 4 19.62 -47.19 -6.13
N THR A 5 19.02 -47.01 -7.31
CA THR A 5 18.27 -45.78 -7.65
C THR A 5 17.18 -45.48 -6.62
N ASP A 6 16.51 -46.51 -6.09
CA ASP A 6 15.47 -46.35 -5.07
C ASP A 6 16.02 -45.77 -3.76
N THR A 7 17.17 -46.26 -3.30
CA THR A 7 17.81 -45.75 -2.07
C THR A 7 18.24 -44.30 -2.24
N PHE A 8 18.77 -43.91 -3.40
CA PHE A 8 19.16 -42.52 -3.65
C PHE A 8 17.94 -41.59 -3.71
N ASN A 9 16.82 -42.03 -4.29
CA ASN A 9 15.58 -41.26 -4.29
C ASN A 9 15.06 -41.00 -2.87
N THR A 10 15.18 -41.98 -1.96
CA THR A 10 14.87 -41.77 -0.53
C THR A 10 15.78 -40.70 0.08
N ILE A 11 17.10 -40.72 -0.18
CA ILE A 11 18.01 -39.66 0.29
C ILE A 11 17.57 -38.28 -0.23
N VAL A 12 17.21 -38.18 -1.51
CA VAL A 12 16.74 -36.94 -2.13
C VAL A 12 15.49 -36.41 -1.42
N GLU A 13 14.52 -37.28 -1.14
CA GLU A 13 13.29 -36.91 -0.44
C GLU A 13 13.57 -36.38 0.96
N HIS A 14 14.40 -37.08 1.75
CA HIS A 14 14.78 -36.61 3.09
C HIS A 14 15.58 -35.31 3.04
N CYS A 15 16.43 -35.09 2.03
CA CYS A 15 17.12 -33.82 1.84
C CYS A 15 16.16 -32.66 1.58
N GLN A 16 15.16 -32.86 0.72
CA GLN A 16 14.18 -31.81 0.35
C GLN A 16 13.17 -31.52 1.48
N ASN A 17 12.98 -32.45 2.41
CA ASN A 17 12.08 -32.31 3.56
C ASN A 17 12.79 -31.94 4.88
N SER A 18 14.12 -31.72 4.84
CA SER A 18 14.90 -31.40 6.02
C SER A 18 14.40 -30.11 6.68
N GLN A 19 14.30 -30.10 8.02
CA GLN A 19 13.94 -28.90 8.78
C GLN A 19 15.16 -28.04 9.13
N ILE A 20 16.37 -28.55 8.87
CA ILE A 20 17.64 -27.93 9.24
C ILE A 20 18.57 -27.93 8.01
N GLY A 21 19.28 -26.83 7.81
CA GLY A 21 20.17 -26.62 6.67
C GLY A 21 19.50 -25.89 5.51
N LYS A 22 20.33 -25.41 4.58
CA LYS A 22 19.92 -24.62 3.42
C LYS A 22 19.53 -25.56 2.28
N ILE A 23 18.23 -25.60 1.98
CA ILE A 23 17.68 -26.39 0.88
C ILE A 23 17.72 -25.59 -0.42
N LEU A 24 18.31 -26.19 -1.44
CA LEU A 24 18.29 -25.73 -2.83
C LEU A 24 17.68 -26.84 -3.71
N PRO A 25 17.19 -26.51 -4.93
CA PRO A 25 16.58 -27.50 -5.82
C PRO A 25 17.46 -28.73 -6.10
N ASN A 26 18.78 -28.56 -6.07
CA ASN A 26 19.75 -29.61 -6.41
C ASN A 26 20.67 -30.03 -5.27
N ALA A 27 20.48 -29.50 -4.06
CA ALA A 27 21.32 -29.85 -2.92
C ALA A 27 20.73 -29.42 -1.57
N LEU A 28 21.13 -30.12 -0.51
CA LEU A 28 21.01 -29.67 0.87
C LEU A 28 22.41 -29.33 1.40
N TYR A 29 22.56 -28.16 2.02
CA TYR A 29 23.79 -27.73 2.67
C TYR A 29 23.58 -27.62 4.18
N ILE A 30 24.50 -28.15 4.98
CA ILE A 30 24.43 -28.07 6.43
C ILE A 30 25.81 -27.86 7.03
N HIS A 31 25.89 -27.19 8.16
CA HIS A 31 27.12 -27.08 8.95
C HIS A 31 27.41 -28.39 9.69
N SER A 32 28.69 -28.74 9.83
CA SER A 32 29.10 -30.02 10.43
C SER A 32 28.59 -30.22 11.86
N SER A 33 28.45 -29.14 12.64
CA SER A 33 27.85 -29.19 13.99
C SER A 33 26.38 -29.61 13.99
N ALA A 34 25.66 -29.42 12.88
CA ALA A 34 24.23 -29.69 12.76
C ALA A 34 23.92 -31.05 12.11
N ILE A 35 24.93 -31.83 11.69
CA ILE A 35 24.74 -33.17 11.11
C ILE A 35 23.95 -34.09 12.06
N ALA A 36 24.26 -34.05 13.36
CA ALA A 36 23.59 -34.88 14.35
C ALA A 36 22.09 -34.59 14.50
N ALA A 37 21.62 -33.43 14.01
CA ALA A 37 20.22 -33.02 14.03
C ALA A 37 19.45 -33.41 12.75
N LEU A 38 20.14 -33.96 11.72
CA LEU A 38 19.48 -34.47 10.52
C LEU A 38 18.73 -35.77 10.79
N ASP A 39 17.87 -36.16 9.84
CA ASP A 39 17.28 -37.50 9.83
C ASP A 39 18.38 -38.59 9.88
N PRO A 40 18.23 -39.64 10.70
CA PRO A 40 19.21 -40.72 10.82
C PRO A 40 19.65 -41.33 9.48
N ILE A 41 18.78 -41.36 8.48
CA ILE A 41 19.11 -41.86 7.14
C ILE A 41 20.17 -40.97 6.47
N LEU A 42 20.05 -39.64 6.60
CA LEU A 42 21.03 -38.69 6.05
C LEU A 42 22.35 -38.74 6.82
N GLN A 43 22.30 -38.95 8.14
CA GLN A 43 23.50 -39.15 8.96
C GLN A 43 24.29 -40.39 8.51
N GLN A 44 23.59 -41.52 8.32
CA GLN A 44 24.22 -42.75 7.82
C GLN A 44 24.78 -42.58 6.40
N TYR A 45 24.08 -41.82 5.55
CA TYR A 45 24.52 -41.54 4.19
C TYR A 45 25.80 -40.69 4.16
N GLU A 46 25.91 -39.68 5.04
CA GLU A 46 27.15 -38.91 5.24
C GLU A 46 28.28 -39.78 5.78
N GLN A 47 27.98 -40.61 6.79
CA GLN A 47 28.97 -41.50 7.40
C GLN A 47 29.59 -42.47 6.38
N GLN A 48 28.82 -42.92 5.39
CA GLN A 48 29.33 -43.76 4.30
C GLN A 48 30.27 -43.03 3.33
N ALA A 49 30.12 -41.71 3.18
CA ALA A 49 30.99 -40.89 2.33
C ALA A 49 32.24 -40.40 3.06
N ARG A 50 32.28 -40.47 4.39
CA ARG A 50 33.42 -40.04 5.21
C ARG A 50 34.54 -41.07 5.13
N MET A 51 35.49 -40.83 4.21
CA MET A 51 36.54 -41.79 3.86
C MET A 51 37.94 -41.41 4.38
N THR A 52 38.16 -40.17 4.83
CA THR A 52 39.46 -39.65 5.29
C THR A 52 39.30 -38.77 6.54
N ASP A 53 40.34 -38.68 7.37
CA ASP A 53 40.35 -37.86 8.59
C ASP A 53 40.30 -36.35 8.27
N GLU A 54 40.80 -35.93 7.10
CA GLU A 54 40.71 -34.54 6.63
C GLU A 54 39.27 -34.04 6.50
N ILE A 55 38.33 -34.94 6.15
CA ILE A 55 36.90 -34.63 6.04
C ILE A 55 36.29 -34.27 7.40
N GLU A 56 36.88 -34.70 8.52
CA GLU A 56 36.35 -34.41 9.85
C GLU A 56 36.39 -32.92 10.19
N GLN A 57 37.28 -32.16 9.54
CA GLN A 57 37.44 -30.73 9.73
C GLN A 57 36.60 -29.90 8.75
N ALA A 58 35.77 -30.55 7.92
CA ALA A 58 34.91 -29.84 6.99
C ALA A 58 33.95 -28.91 7.74
N THR A 59 33.74 -27.70 7.20
CA THR A 59 32.82 -26.73 7.80
C THR A 59 31.39 -27.02 7.38
N LEU A 60 31.16 -27.21 6.07
CA LEU A 60 29.85 -27.54 5.52
C LEU A 60 29.87 -28.89 4.80
N VAL A 61 28.75 -29.60 4.89
CA VAL A 61 28.45 -30.81 4.13
C VAL A 61 27.33 -30.50 3.14
N LYS A 62 27.58 -30.77 1.87
CA LYS A 62 26.62 -30.63 0.77
C LYS A 62 26.19 -32.01 0.27
N PHE A 63 24.92 -32.32 0.45
CA PHE A 63 24.26 -33.48 -0.14
C PHE A 63 23.77 -33.10 -1.53
N SER A 64 24.27 -33.75 -2.58
CA SER A 64 23.73 -33.55 -3.93
C SER A 64 22.45 -34.35 -4.10
N THR A 65 21.39 -33.72 -4.63
CA THR A 65 20.14 -34.40 -4.99
C THR A 65 20.07 -34.81 -6.46
N GLU A 66 21.04 -34.39 -7.28
CA GLU A 66 21.15 -34.77 -8.69
C GLU A 66 21.92 -36.08 -8.88
N LYS A 67 22.96 -36.30 -8.07
CA LYS A 67 23.86 -37.46 -8.15
C LYS A 67 24.24 -37.93 -6.76
N PRO A 68 24.57 -39.21 -6.56
CA PRO A 68 24.97 -39.77 -5.26
C PRO A 68 26.38 -39.31 -4.87
N LYS A 69 26.48 -38.03 -4.51
CA LYS A 69 27.72 -37.34 -4.14
C LYS A 69 27.52 -36.52 -2.88
N ILE A 70 28.55 -36.51 -2.04
CA ILE A 70 28.66 -35.58 -0.91
C ILE A 70 29.88 -34.70 -1.14
N SER A 71 29.72 -33.40 -0.93
CA SER A 71 30.83 -32.44 -0.98
C SER A 71 31.10 -31.89 0.41
N TYR A 72 32.35 -31.93 0.83
CA TYR A 72 32.85 -31.37 2.07
C TYR A 72 33.56 -30.06 1.75
N LEU A 73 33.08 -28.97 2.34
CA LEU A 73 33.50 -27.60 2.03
C LEU A 73 34.16 -26.96 3.24
N PHE A 74 35.34 -26.38 3.04
CA PHE A 74 36.18 -25.83 4.10
C PHE A 74 36.19 -24.32 4.07
N TYR A 75 35.65 -23.72 5.13
CA TYR A 75 35.59 -22.29 5.40
C TYR A 75 36.24 -22.05 6.77
N PRO A 76 37.59 -21.97 6.85
CA PRO A 76 38.30 -21.88 8.13
C PRO A 76 37.90 -20.66 8.96
N ASP A 77 37.51 -19.57 8.31
CA ASP A 77 37.05 -18.34 8.95
C ASP A 77 35.52 -18.25 9.07
N PHE A 78 34.79 -19.38 9.09
CA PHE A 78 33.33 -19.39 9.06
C PHE A 78 32.67 -18.56 10.18
N ASP A 79 33.23 -18.58 11.38
CA ASP A 79 32.70 -17.84 12.52
C ASP A 79 33.15 -16.37 12.54
N ASN A 80 34.32 -16.06 11.99
CA ASN A 80 34.97 -14.74 12.12
C ASN A 80 34.75 -13.83 10.90
N ASP A 81 34.71 -14.39 9.70
CA ASP A 81 34.46 -13.64 8.47
C ASP A 81 32.95 -13.58 8.22
N PRO A 82 32.36 -12.41 7.91
CA PRO A 82 30.95 -12.31 7.52
C PRO A 82 30.63 -13.11 6.24
N HIS A 83 31.56 -13.20 5.29
CA HIS A 83 31.41 -13.93 4.03
C HIS A 83 32.65 -14.76 3.72
N PRO A 84 32.89 -15.84 4.50
CA PRO A 84 34.12 -16.60 4.45
C PRO A 84 34.35 -17.19 3.05
N ALA A 85 35.61 -17.18 2.62
CA ALA A 85 36.05 -17.77 1.37
C ALA A 85 36.19 -19.30 1.48
N LEU A 86 35.76 -20.00 0.43
CA LEU A 86 36.00 -21.43 0.28
C LEU A 86 37.49 -21.66 0.03
N THR A 87 38.12 -22.52 0.83
CA THR A 87 39.55 -22.85 0.69
C THR A 87 39.76 -24.22 0.05
N LEU A 88 38.91 -25.19 0.38
CA LEU A 88 38.98 -26.55 -0.15
C LEU A 88 37.57 -27.10 -0.35
N SER A 89 37.38 -27.85 -1.43
CA SER A 89 36.19 -28.68 -1.66
C SER A 89 36.65 -30.10 -1.95
N ILE A 90 36.13 -31.06 -1.18
CA ILE A 90 36.36 -32.50 -1.40
C ILE A 90 35.02 -33.12 -1.79
N VAL A 91 34.92 -33.67 -3.01
CA VAL A 91 33.69 -34.33 -3.47
C VAL A 91 33.91 -35.83 -3.51
N VAL A 92 33.11 -36.55 -2.74
CA VAL A 92 33.08 -38.01 -2.67
C VAL A 92 31.92 -38.52 -3.50
N ASP A 93 32.23 -39.37 -4.48
CA ASP A 93 31.23 -40.12 -5.24
C ASP A 93 30.94 -41.44 -4.53
N LEU A 94 29.71 -41.62 -4.02
CA LEU A 94 29.38 -42.81 -3.23
C LEU A 94 29.20 -44.07 -4.09
N GLN A 95 29.05 -43.94 -5.42
CA GLN A 95 28.98 -45.09 -6.31
C GLN A 95 30.37 -45.62 -6.66
N THR A 96 31.30 -44.73 -7.00
CA THR A 96 32.66 -45.11 -7.42
C THR A 96 33.67 -45.14 -6.28
N LYS A 97 33.33 -44.54 -5.13
CA LYS A 97 34.21 -44.28 -3.99
C LYS A 97 35.44 -43.43 -4.33
N GLN A 98 35.39 -42.68 -5.43
CA GLN A 98 36.45 -41.76 -5.82
C GLN A 98 36.24 -40.41 -5.14
N THR A 99 37.36 -39.80 -4.72
CA THR A 99 37.42 -38.49 -4.10
C THR A 99 38.12 -37.51 -5.03
N ASN A 100 37.48 -36.38 -5.30
CA ASN A 100 38.06 -35.29 -6.08
C ASN A 100 38.29 -34.09 -5.17
N TYR A 101 39.34 -33.34 -5.45
CA TYR A 101 39.78 -32.20 -4.64
C TYR A 101 39.83 -30.96 -5.51
N TRP A 102 39.31 -29.85 -4.99
CA TRP A 102 39.43 -28.52 -5.58
C TRP A 102 39.97 -27.58 -4.52
N ASP A 103 41.22 -27.19 -4.71
CA ASP A 103 41.91 -26.24 -3.86
C ASP A 103 41.69 -24.81 -4.39
N TYR A 104 41.28 -23.93 -3.48
CA TYR A 104 40.99 -22.53 -3.72
C TYR A 104 41.87 -21.62 -2.85
N SER A 105 42.82 -22.16 -2.06
CA SER A 105 43.66 -21.38 -1.14
C SER A 105 44.42 -20.24 -1.85
N ASP A 106 44.87 -20.49 -3.07
CA ASP A 106 45.65 -19.55 -3.89
C ASP A 106 44.76 -18.77 -4.88
N SER A 107 43.44 -18.90 -4.79
CA SER A 107 42.51 -18.20 -5.68
C SER A 107 42.39 -16.73 -5.30
N ASN A 108 42.60 -15.84 -6.27
CA ASN A 108 42.36 -14.40 -6.10
C ASN A 108 40.85 -14.03 -6.14
N ASN A 109 39.97 -14.97 -6.49
CA ASN A 109 38.53 -14.76 -6.54
C ASN A 109 37.77 -16.04 -6.09
N PRO A 110 37.95 -16.49 -4.84
CA PRO A 110 37.33 -17.72 -4.37
C PRO A 110 35.81 -17.55 -4.25
N PRO A 111 35.05 -18.65 -4.31
CA PRO A 111 33.65 -18.64 -3.91
C PRO A 111 33.53 -18.22 -2.44
N ILE A 112 32.52 -17.41 -2.12
CA ILE A 112 32.25 -16.98 -0.74
C ILE A 112 30.88 -17.45 -0.28
N LEU A 113 30.70 -17.51 1.04
CA LEU A 113 29.46 -17.95 1.66
C LEU A 113 28.58 -16.76 2.07
N HIS A 114 27.27 -16.87 1.86
CA HIS A 114 26.27 -15.92 2.38
C HIS A 114 25.18 -16.66 3.15
N ARG A 115 24.49 -15.94 4.03
CA ARG A 115 23.37 -16.43 4.85
C ARG A 115 23.79 -17.56 5.78
N LYS A 116 24.78 -17.30 6.63
CA LYS A 116 25.38 -18.32 7.49
C LYS A 116 24.37 -18.96 8.45
N GLU A 117 23.36 -18.20 8.87
CA GLU A 117 22.26 -18.64 9.73
C GLU A 117 21.45 -19.79 9.11
N THR A 118 21.45 -19.94 7.78
CA THR A 118 20.73 -21.02 7.10
C THR A 118 21.42 -22.38 7.19
N PHE A 119 22.70 -22.45 7.56
CA PHE A 119 23.45 -23.71 7.60
C PHE A 119 23.54 -24.31 9.02
N VAL A 120 23.28 -23.51 10.05
CA VAL A 120 23.41 -23.89 11.46
C VAL A 120 22.04 -24.00 12.14
N THR A 121 21.99 -24.55 13.34
CA THR A 121 20.78 -24.62 14.17
C THR A 121 20.58 -23.32 14.98
N PRO A 122 19.36 -23.02 15.44
CA PRO A 122 19.09 -21.81 16.23
C PRO A 122 19.85 -21.69 17.57
N ASP A 123 20.35 -22.80 18.11
CA ASP A 123 21.19 -22.84 19.32
C ASP A 123 22.68 -22.62 19.03
N TYR A 124 23.06 -22.42 17.76
CA TYR A 124 24.44 -22.10 17.41
C TYR A 124 24.85 -20.75 18.02
N PRO A 125 26.03 -20.64 18.66
CA PRO A 125 26.40 -19.45 19.46
C PRO A 125 26.26 -18.09 18.75
N GLN A 126 26.53 -18.04 17.44
CA GLN A 126 26.45 -16.82 16.62
C GLN A 126 25.21 -16.76 15.72
N TYR A 127 24.20 -17.60 15.94
CA TYR A 127 23.00 -17.66 15.10
C TYR A 127 22.35 -16.27 14.93
N GLU A 128 22.09 -15.58 16.04
CA GLU A 128 21.45 -14.25 16.04
C GLU A 128 22.29 -13.19 15.31
N GLU A 129 23.62 -13.25 15.46
CA GLU A 129 24.55 -12.33 14.77
C GLU A 129 24.50 -12.56 13.24
N PHE A 130 24.51 -13.82 12.80
CA PHE A 130 24.40 -14.16 11.38
C PHE A 130 23.03 -13.79 10.81
N ALA A 131 21.95 -14.07 11.55
CA ALA A 131 20.59 -13.74 11.14
C ALA A 131 20.37 -12.23 11.04
N HIS A 132 20.88 -11.47 12.00
CA HIS A 132 20.84 -10.01 11.99
C HIS A 132 21.65 -9.41 10.84
N LEU A 133 22.85 -9.94 10.57
CA LEU A 133 23.63 -9.52 9.40
C LEU A 133 22.87 -9.79 8.11
N THR A 134 22.34 -10.99 7.92
CA THR A 134 21.53 -11.32 6.73
C THR A 134 20.33 -10.38 6.58
N TYR A 135 19.63 -10.09 7.67
CA TYR A 135 18.52 -9.13 7.67
C TYR A 135 18.94 -7.74 7.15
N ILE A 136 20.07 -7.21 7.63
CA ILE A 136 20.60 -5.92 7.16
C ILE A 136 20.99 -6.00 5.67
N GLU A 137 21.64 -7.08 5.25
CA GLU A 137 22.07 -7.24 3.86
C GLU A 137 20.90 -7.40 2.88
N GLU A 138 19.82 -8.04 3.31
CA GLU A 138 18.55 -8.10 2.56
C GLU A 138 17.90 -6.72 2.49
N ALA A 139 17.82 -5.99 3.61
CA ALA A 139 17.25 -4.65 3.67
C ALA A 139 17.99 -3.65 2.77
N LEU A 140 19.32 -3.79 2.67
CA LEU A 140 20.17 -2.98 1.76
C LEU A 140 20.19 -3.52 0.32
N GLY A 141 19.52 -4.64 0.04
CA GLY A 141 19.49 -5.27 -1.28
C GLY A 141 20.83 -5.84 -1.74
N LEU A 142 21.78 -6.06 -0.83
CA LEU A 142 23.10 -6.60 -1.15
C LEU A 142 23.03 -8.05 -1.65
N LEU A 143 22.08 -8.84 -1.12
CA LEU A 143 21.87 -10.25 -1.49
C LEU A 143 20.99 -10.46 -2.73
N ASN A 144 20.53 -9.38 -3.39
CA ASN A 144 19.76 -9.47 -4.64
C ASN A 144 20.62 -10.03 -5.78
N LEU A 145 20.00 -10.60 -6.83
CA LEU A 145 20.71 -11.19 -7.98
C LEU A 145 21.77 -12.21 -7.53
N SER A 146 21.34 -13.27 -6.84
CA SER A 146 22.20 -14.30 -6.22
C SER A 146 23.26 -14.93 -7.13
N ARG A 147 23.10 -14.84 -8.46
CA ARG A 147 24.10 -15.33 -9.43
C ARG A 147 25.37 -14.47 -9.53
N SER A 148 25.37 -13.25 -9.03
CA SER A 148 26.49 -12.28 -9.17
C SER A 148 27.08 -11.82 -7.84
N ILE A 149 26.91 -12.61 -6.77
CA ILE A 149 27.51 -12.38 -5.45
C ILE A 149 28.42 -13.51 -5.00
N GLY A 150 28.41 -14.64 -5.71
CA GLY A 150 29.03 -15.88 -5.21
C GLY A 150 30.55 -15.89 -5.17
N THR A 151 31.24 -14.84 -5.63
CA THR A 151 32.71 -14.75 -5.63
C THR A 151 33.21 -13.48 -4.95
N ARG A 152 34.38 -13.57 -4.29
CA ARG A 152 34.92 -12.49 -3.45
C ARG A 152 35.06 -11.14 -4.16
N LEU A 153 35.61 -11.11 -5.37
CA LEU A 153 35.79 -9.87 -6.13
C LEU A 153 34.46 -9.25 -6.56
N GLU A 154 33.45 -10.06 -6.89
CA GLU A 154 32.12 -9.54 -7.23
C GLU A 154 31.42 -8.96 -6.00
N TRP A 155 31.60 -9.61 -4.85
CA TRP A 155 31.11 -9.13 -3.57
C TRP A 155 31.81 -7.86 -3.11
N GLU A 156 33.14 -7.82 -3.14
CA GLU A 156 33.92 -6.61 -2.85
C GLU A 156 33.55 -5.47 -3.80
N LYS A 157 33.39 -5.72 -5.11
CA LYS A 157 32.89 -4.69 -6.05
C LYS A 157 31.50 -4.19 -5.68
N ARG A 158 30.64 -5.06 -5.18
CA ARG A 158 29.31 -4.70 -4.70
C ARG A 158 29.39 -3.84 -3.45
N LEU A 159 30.11 -4.28 -2.42
CA LEU A 159 30.32 -3.51 -1.19
C LEU A 159 30.95 -2.14 -1.49
N ASN A 160 31.97 -2.10 -2.35
CA ASN A 160 32.60 -0.86 -2.81
C ASN A 160 31.62 0.07 -3.54
N ARG A 161 30.69 -0.46 -4.34
CA ARG A 161 29.62 0.31 -4.97
C ARG A 161 28.65 0.94 -3.95
N TYR A 162 28.45 0.28 -2.81
CA TYR A 162 27.65 0.78 -1.70
C TYR A 162 28.47 1.56 -0.66
N HIS A 163 29.80 1.68 -0.83
CA HIS A 163 30.74 2.26 0.13
C HIS A 163 30.72 1.62 1.52
N LEU A 164 30.41 0.32 1.57
CA LEU A 164 30.35 -0.46 2.79
C LEU A 164 31.61 -1.31 2.92
N THR A 165 32.00 -1.56 4.17
CA THR A 165 32.92 -2.62 4.58
C THR A 165 32.33 -3.34 5.77
N PHE A 166 32.98 -4.40 6.18
CA PHE A 166 32.68 -5.08 7.42
C PHE A 166 33.65 -4.68 8.52
N GLU A 167 33.11 -4.49 9.71
CA GLU A 167 33.84 -4.59 10.96
C GLU A 167 33.21 -5.76 11.73
N ASN A 168 33.88 -6.91 11.72
CA ASN A 168 33.32 -8.20 12.12
C ASN A 168 32.02 -8.52 11.32
N HIS A 169 30.94 -8.93 11.99
CA HIS A 169 29.63 -9.19 11.36
C HIS A 169 28.73 -7.96 11.30
N SER A 170 29.29 -6.76 11.44
CA SER A 170 28.57 -5.50 11.28
C SER A 170 28.98 -4.77 10.00
N LEU A 171 27.98 -4.28 9.27
CA LEU A 171 28.19 -3.42 8.12
C LEU A 171 28.50 -1.99 8.58
N VAL A 172 29.64 -1.47 8.14
CA VAL A 172 30.09 -0.11 8.44
C VAL A 172 30.43 0.61 7.14
N CYS A 173 30.19 1.92 7.09
CA CYS A 173 30.50 2.73 5.93
C CYS A 173 31.99 3.12 5.93
N LEU A 174 32.70 2.94 4.81
CA LEU A 174 34.08 3.39 4.64
C LEU A 174 34.15 4.92 4.56
N ARG A 175 34.01 5.59 5.70
CA ARG A 175 34.53 6.94 5.96
C ARG A 175 35.00 7.03 7.41
N PRO A 176 36.26 7.42 7.67
CA PRO A 176 36.62 7.88 8.99
C PRO A 176 35.86 9.19 9.27
N LEU A 177 35.06 9.21 10.34
CA LEU A 177 34.58 10.44 10.96
C LEU A 177 35.75 11.10 11.69
N SER A 178 36.71 11.67 10.95
CA SER A 178 37.58 12.73 11.47
C SER A 178 36.82 14.05 11.36
N SER A 179 36.48 14.61 12.51
CA SER A 179 35.56 15.72 12.72
C SER A 179 36.01 17.11 12.21
N THR A 180 36.75 17.22 11.10
CA THR A 180 37.28 18.53 10.67
C THR A 180 37.27 18.85 9.17
N GLU A 181 36.84 17.97 8.27
CA GLU A 181 36.72 18.34 6.84
C GLU A 181 35.36 17.94 6.25
N ARG A 182 34.41 18.88 6.28
CA ARG A 182 33.18 18.79 5.48
C ARG A 182 33.56 18.95 4.00
N LEU A 183 33.78 17.85 3.29
CA LEU A 183 33.61 17.85 1.84
C LEU A 183 32.12 18.11 1.56
N GLN A 184 31.77 19.38 1.33
CA GLN A 184 30.48 19.78 0.79
C GLN A 184 30.35 19.14 -0.59
N ILE A 185 29.75 17.94 -0.65
CA ILE A 185 29.14 17.48 -1.90
C ILE A 185 28.04 18.51 -2.18
N GLN A 186 28.23 19.36 -3.19
CA GLN A 186 27.25 20.36 -3.58
C GLN A 186 26.04 19.62 -4.17
N ILE A 187 25.03 19.36 -3.35
CA ILE A 187 23.79 18.73 -3.78
C ILE A 187 23.00 19.75 -4.60
N GLU A 188 22.78 19.45 -5.87
CA GLU A 188 22.11 20.34 -6.81
C GLU A 188 20.59 20.18 -6.71
N ARG A 189 20.01 20.51 -5.55
CA ARG A 189 18.58 20.32 -5.22
C ARG A 189 17.64 20.82 -6.32
N HIS A 190 17.99 21.94 -6.96
CA HIS A 190 17.24 22.55 -8.07
C HIS A 190 16.99 21.58 -9.24
N LYS A 191 17.87 20.58 -9.46
CA LYS A 191 17.72 19.56 -10.53
C LYS A 191 16.67 18.50 -10.23
N ALA A 192 16.12 18.45 -9.02
CA ALA A 192 15.01 17.57 -8.67
C ALA A 192 13.65 18.10 -9.14
N ALA A 193 13.55 19.40 -9.46
CA ALA A 193 12.32 20.01 -9.97
C ALA A 193 11.99 19.49 -11.39
N ILE A 194 10.76 19.02 -11.59
CA ILE A 194 10.30 18.45 -12.86
C ILE A 194 9.31 19.40 -13.53
N LYS A 195 9.50 19.68 -14.82
CA LYS A 195 8.50 20.38 -15.65
C LYS A 195 7.36 19.42 -15.97
N ARG A 196 6.17 19.66 -15.39
CA ARG A 196 4.96 18.87 -15.62
C ARG A 196 3.97 19.65 -16.49
N LYS A 197 3.04 18.96 -17.16
CA LYS A 197 1.95 19.58 -17.94
C LYS A 197 0.65 19.75 -17.12
N SER A 198 0.45 18.95 -16.08
CA SER A 198 -0.68 18.99 -15.15
C SER A 198 -0.28 19.51 -13.76
N LEU A 199 -1.28 19.70 -12.88
CA LEU A 199 -1.08 19.92 -11.44
C LEU A 199 -0.31 18.74 -10.82
N SER A 200 0.55 19.04 -9.84
CA SER A 200 1.15 18.00 -9.01
C SER A 200 0.09 17.23 -8.25
N ARG A 201 0.42 15.97 -7.99
CA ARG A 201 -0.43 15.02 -7.26
C ARG A 201 -1.00 15.58 -5.94
N PRO A 202 -0.18 16.12 -5.00
CA PRO A 202 -0.71 16.68 -3.75
C PRO A 202 -1.73 17.81 -3.96
N VAL A 203 -1.46 18.70 -4.92
CA VAL A 203 -2.33 19.86 -5.18
C VAL A 203 -3.63 19.44 -5.87
N ARG A 204 -3.57 18.45 -6.78
CA ARG A 204 -4.77 17.89 -7.42
C ARG A 204 -5.70 17.24 -6.40
N LEU A 205 -5.17 16.40 -5.50
CA LEU A 205 -5.96 15.76 -4.45
C LEU A 205 -6.62 16.78 -3.53
N ALA A 206 -5.96 17.90 -3.22
CA ALA A 206 -6.56 18.96 -2.41
C ALA A 206 -7.72 19.67 -3.13
N LEU A 207 -7.62 19.85 -4.45
CA LEU A 207 -8.68 20.39 -5.28
C LEU A 207 -9.89 19.44 -5.35
N GLU A 208 -9.64 18.15 -5.61
CA GLU A 208 -10.65 17.09 -5.68
C GLU A 208 -11.34 16.88 -4.33
N ALA A 209 -10.61 17.05 -3.23
CA ALA A 209 -11.15 16.98 -1.88
C ALA A 209 -11.98 18.20 -1.46
N GLY A 210 -12.18 19.17 -2.36
CA GLY A 210 -13.03 20.34 -2.15
C GLY A 210 -12.46 21.36 -1.15
N LEU A 211 -11.14 21.38 -0.93
CA LEU A 211 -10.51 22.32 0.01
C LEU A 211 -10.43 23.75 -0.52
N PHE A 212 -10.54 23.94 -1.84
CA PHE A 212 -10.47 25.24 -2.48
C PHE A 212 -11.88 25.84 -2.61
N THR A 213 -12.17 26.89 -1.85
CA THR A 213 -13.33 27.77 -2.03
C THR A 213 -12.94 29.01 -2.84
N PRO A 214 -13.88 29.76 -3.44
CA PRO A 214 -13.54 30.92 -4.29
C PRO A 214 -12.60 31.96 -3.66
N GLU A 215 -12.63 32.12 -2.33
CA GLU A 215 -11.80 33.06 -1.56
C GLU A 215 -10.46 32.46 -1.09
N THR A 216 -10.19 31.19 -1.41
CA THR A 216 -9.01 30.47 -0.93
C THR A 216 -7.74 31.00 -1.60
N THR A 217 -6.77 31.37 -0.75
CA THR A 217 -5.41 31.73 -1.15
C THR A 217 -4.49 30.51 -1.10
N PHE A 218 -3.58 30.38 -2.07
CA PHE A 218 -2.65 29.27 -2.23
C PHE A 218 -1.19 29.72 -2.25
N PHE A 219 -0.33 29.01 -1.53
CA PHE A 219 1.12 29.24 -1.54
C PHE A 219 1.91 27.94 -1.75
N ASP A 220 2.82 27.91 -2.71
CA ASP A 220 3.68 26.75 -3.00
C ASP A 220 5.11 26.97 -2.47
N TYR A 221 5.48 26.24 -1.41
CA TYR A 221 6.78 26.32 -0.74
C TYR A 221 7.76 25.35 -1.38
N GLY A 222 8.68 25.86 -2.19
CA GLY A 222 9.54 25.08 -3.07
C GLY A 222 8.91 24.83 -4.43
N CYS A 223 8.35 25.87 -5.05
CA CYS A 223 7.51 25.73 -6.25
C CYS A 223 8.29 25.30 -7.52
N GLY A 224 9.62 25.21 -7.48
CA GLY A 224 10.45 24.82 -8.61
C GLY A 224 10.24 25.76 -9.80
N TYR A 225 9.70 25.24 -10.91
CA TYR A 225 9.37 26.05 -12.09
C TYR A 225 8.02 26.80 -12.00
N GLY A 226 7.33 26.77 -10.85
CA GLY A 226 6.07 27.49 -10.63
C GLY A 226 4.85 26.88 -11.34
N GLY A 227 4.91 25.58 -11.65
CA GLY A 227 3.88 24.90 -12.44
C GLY A 227 2.51 24.83 -11.75
N ASP A 228 2.49 24.54 -10.45
CA ASP A 228 1.23 24.46 -9.69
C ASP A 228 0.67 25.87 -9.43
N VAL A 229 1.55 26.80 -9.06
CA VAL A 229 1.22 28.22 -8.89
C VAL A 229 0.45 28.77 -10.09
N LYS A 230 0.99 28.57 -11.31
CA LYS A 230 0.37 29.04 -12.54
C LYS A 230 -1.00 28.41 -12.81
N ARG A 231 -1.17 27.11 -12.55
CA ARG A 231 -2.42 26.39 -12.86
C ARG A 231 -3.52 26.68 -11.87
N ILE A 232 -3.18 26.81 -10.58
CA ILE A 232 -4.12 27.26 -9.55
C ILE A 232 -4.58 28.69 -9.82
N ALA A 233 -3.67 29.57 -10.27
CA ALA A 233 -4.06 30.91 -10.72
C ALA A 233 -5.00 30.88 -11.93
N GLN A 234 -4.76 29.98 -12.90
CA GLN A 234 -5.64 29.78 -14.05
C GLN A 234 -7.03 29.23 -13.66
N ALA A 235 -7.14 28.53 -12.53
CA ALA A 235 -8.40 28.07 -11.97
C ALA A 235 -9.15 29.16 -11.17
N GLY A 236 -8.60 30.38 -11.08
CA GLY A 236 -9.26 31.55 -10.48
C GLY A 236 -8.87 31.88 -9.04
N TYR A 237 -7.91 31.14 -8.45
CA TYR A 237 -7.48 31.37 -7.06
C TYR A 237 -6.27 32.31 -6.97
N ASP A 238 -6.17 33.07 -5.88
CA ASP A 238 -4.95 33.83 -5.57
C ASP A 238 -3.84 32.85 -5.19
N SER A 239 -2.74 32.91 -5.94
CA SER A 239 -1.74 31.85 -5.97
C SER A 239 -0.34 32.44 -6.10
N SER A 240 0.54 32.06 -5.19
CA SER A 240 1.93 32.50 -5.17
C SER A 240 2.86 31.36 -4.76
N GLY A 241 4.16 31.53 -4.91
CA GLY A 241 5.12 30.51 -4.51
C GLY A 241 6.54 31.05 -4.44
N TRP A 242 7.36 30.31 -3.69
CA TRP A 242 8.77 30.62 -3.45
C TRP A 242 9.61 29.37 -3.73
N ASP A 243 10.82 29.57 -4.22
CA ASP A 243 11.79 28.49 -4.42
C ASP A 243 13.21 29.02 -4.15
N PRO A 244 14.05 28.29 -3.40
CA PRO A 244 15.40 28.74 -3.04
C PRO A 244 16.34 28.89 -4.24
N TYR A 245 15.97 28.46 -5.44
CA TYR A 245 16.76 28.61 -6.65
C TYR A 245 16.03 29.40 -7.74
N TYR A 246 14.81 29.00 -8.09
CA TYR A 246 14.09 29.57 -9.25
C TYR A 246 13.35 30.87 -8.93
N PHE A 247 12.97 31.09 -7.67
CA PHE A 247 12.16 32.23 -7.22
C PHE A 247 12.64 32.76 -5.87
N GLN A 248 13.94 33.08 -5.77
CA GLN A 248 14.60 33.50 -4.53
C GLN A 248 14.03 34.79 -3.95
N ASP A 249 13.73 35.77 -4.83
CA ASP A 249 13.27 37.11 -4.46
C ASP A 249 11.75 37.18 -4.19
N HIS A 250 11.02 36.08 -4.41
CA HIS A 250 9.59 36.06 -4.11
C HIS A 250 9.36 36.08 -2.59
N PRO A 251 8.48 36.95 -2.06
CA PRO A 251 8.19 36.95 -0.64
C PRO A 251 7.46 35.67 -0.24
N LYS A 252 7.89 35.06 0.86
CA LYS A 252 7.12 34.02 1.55
C LYS A 252 5.87 34.68 2.15
N LYS A 253 4.68 34.25 1.70
CA LYS A 253 3.39 34.82 2.11
C LYS A 253 2.53 33.77 2.78
N SER A 254 1.77 34.17 3.80
CA SER A 254 0.77 33.30 4.39
C SER A 254 -0.37 33.07 3.41
N ALA A 255 -0.93 31.86 3.43
CA ALA A 255 -2.05 31.46 2.59
C ALA A 255 -3.00 30.53 3.35
N ASN A 256 -4.22 30.34 2.82
CA ASN A 256 -5.16 29.35 3.35
C ASN A 256 -4.60 27.95 3.16
N ILE A 257 -4.13 27.65 1.95
CA ILE A 257 -3.52 26.37 1.62
C ILE A 257 -2.05 26.59 1.28
N VAL A 258 -1.16 25.90 2.00
CA VAL A 258 0.28 25.86 1.69
C VAL A 258 0.65 24.47 1.20
N ASN A 259 1.37 24.38 0.08
CA ASN A 259 1.91 23.13 -0.43
C ASN A 259 3.41 23.02 -0.14
N LEU A 260 3.83 21.95 0.54
CA LEU A 260 5.21 21.50 0.70
C LEU A 260 5.40 20.19 -0.07
N GLY A 261 5.23 20.28 -1.38
CA GLY A 261 5.16 19.12 -2.27
C GLY A 261 6.53 18.60 -2.70
N TYR A 262 6.91 17.41 -2.24
CA TYR A 262 8.15 16.71 -2.60
C TYR A 262 9.45 17.42 -2.22
N ILE A 263 9.40 18.30 -1.21
CA ILE A 263 10.56 19.08 -0.75
C ILE A 263 11.32 18.35 0.36
N ILE A 264 10.63 17.80 1.34
CA ILE A 264 11.27 17.13 2.49
C ILE A 264 12.07 15.90 2.09
N ASN A 265 11.80 15.31 0.92
CA ASN A 265 12.61 14.23 0.37
C ASN A 265 13.87 14.69 -0.36
N VAL A 266 14.00 15.96 -0.74
CA VAL A 266 15.21 16.46 -1.44
C VAL A 266 16.16 17.23 -0.53
N ILE A 267 15.79 17.47 0.72
CA ILE A 267 16.64 18.09 1.74
C ILE A 267 17.40 17.01 2.51
N GLU A 268 18.72 17.00 2.36
CA GLU A 268 19.63 16.05 2.99
C GLU A 268 19.90 16.35 4.47
N ASP A 269 19.88 17.62 4.87
CA ASP A 269 20.15 18.03 6.25
C ASP A 269 18.86 17.90 7.08
N LEU A 270 18.91 17.09 8.13
CA LEU A 270 17.74 16.80 8.96
C LEU A 270 17.18 18.06 9.63
N LYS A 271 18.05 18.98 10.04
CA LYS A 271 17.64 20.21 10.73
C LYS A 271 16.98 21.17 9.74
N GLU A 272 17.57 21.36 8.56
CA GLU A 272 16.98 22.17 7.50
C GLU A 272 15.65 21.57 7.02
N ARG A 273 15.55 20.24 6.95
CA ARG A 273 14.31 19.55 6.58
C ARG A 273 13.20 19.81 7.59
N GLN A 274 13.53 19.78 8.88
CA GLN A 274 12.63 20.13 9.96
C GLN A 274 12.22 21.61 9.89
N GLU A 275 13.18 22.51 9.70
CA GLU A 275 12.95 23.94 9.55
C GLU A 275 12.07 24.26 8.34
N ALA A 276 12.26 23.59 7.21
CA ALA A 276 11.42 23.77 6.02
C ALA A 276 9.96 23.39 6.30
N LEU A 277 9.73 22.29 7.01
CA LEU A 277 8.39 21.85 7.42
C LEU A 277 7.74 22.85 8.38
N ILE A 278 8.48 23.34 9.39
CA ILE A 278 8.00 24.35 10.34
C ILE A 278 7.69 25.67 9.63
N ASN A 279 8.57 26.14 8.74
CA ASN A 279 8.37 27.39 8.00
C ASN A 279 7.14 27.31 7.08
N ALA A 280 6.93 26.18 6.39
CA ALA A 280 5.73 25.99 5.57
C ALA A 280 4.46 25.98 6.45
N TRP A 281 4.54 25.36 7.64
CA TRP A 281 3.46 25.39 8.61
C TRP A 281 3.14 26.81 9.07
N GLU A 282 4.13 27.63 9.43
CA GLU A 282 3.93 29.02 9.85
C GLU A 282 3.20 29.89 8.82
N LEU A 283 3.38 29.61 7.54
CA LEU A 283 2.68 30.30 6.45
C LEU A 283 1.23 29.79 6.26
N THR A 284 0.90 28.65 6.85
CA THR A 284 -0.40 28.00 6.68
C THR A 284 -1.44 28.58 7.63
N SER A 285 -2.56 29.06 7.08
CA SER A 285 -3.71 29.52 7.88
C SER A 285 -4.85 28.50 7.99
N GLN A 286 -4.99 27.57 7.04
CA GLN A 286 -6.01 26.51 7.11
C GLN A 286 -5.41 25.10 6.94
N VAL A 287 -4.82 24.79 5.78
CA VAL A 287 -4.34 23.43 5.45
C VAL A 287 -2.93 23.44 4.88
N LEU A 288 -2.05 22.64 5.47
CA LEU A 288 -0.72 22.35 4.93
C LEU A 288 -0.77 21.00 4.20
N ILE A 289 -0.37 20.99 2.95
CA ILE A 289 -0.20 19.78 2.16
C ILE A 289 1.27 19.38 2.23
N VAL A 290 1.54 18.17 2.74
CA VAL A 290 2.90 17.61 2.79
C VAL A 290 2.96 16.38 1.90
N ALA A 291 3.91 16.36 0.97
CA ALA A 291 4.14 15.18 0.13
C ALA A 291 5.61 14.80 0.08
N ALA A 292 5.90 13.51 0.10
CA ALA A 292 7.23 12.96 -0.13
C ALA A 292 7.16 11.69 -0.98
N GLN A 293 8.31 11.28 -1.52
CA GLN A 293 8.38 9.98 -2.19
C GLN A 293 8.42 8.88 -1.14
N VAL A 294 7.56 7.86 -1.32
CA VAL A 294 7.53 6.67 -0.47
C VAL A 294 8.38 5.58 -1.12
N LEU A 295 9.04 4.76 -0.31
CA LEU A 295 9.84 3.63 -0.76
C LEU A 295 8.88 2.58 -1.35
N ILE A 296 9.04 2.33 -2.64
CA ILE A 296 8.32 1.30 -3.37
C ILE A 296 9.36 0.22 -3.64
N ASP A 297 9.03 -1.04 -3.34
CA ASP A 297 9.87 -2.22 -3.59
C ASP A 297 10.02 -2.45 -5.11
N ASP A 298 10.74 -1.54 -5.77
CA ASP A 298 11.05 -1.51 -7.20
C ASP A 298 12.45 -2.12 -7.34
N ARG A 299 12.47 -3.43 -7.60
CA ARG A 299 13.64 -4.35 -7.57
C ARG A 299 14.81 -3.98 -8.51
N ASP A 300 14.76 -2.82 -9.17
CA ASP A 300 15.64 -2.45 -10.29
C ASP A 300 16.56 -1.24 -10.06
N ARG A 301 16.58 -0.60 -8.88
CA ARG A 301 17.37 0.63 -8.69
C ARG A 301 18.57 0.40 -7.77
N GLY A 302 19.68 -0.05 -8.36
CA GLY A 302 20.99 -0.09 -7.70
C GLY A 302 21.51 1.31 -7.37
N ILE A 303 21.18 1.79 -6.17
CA ILE A 303 21.30 3.17 -5.68
C ILE A 303 22.38 3.27 -4.58
N VAL A 304 23.10 4.41 -4.54
CA VAL A 304 24.08 4.77 -3.50
C VAL A 304 23.39 5.56 -2.37
N ALA A 305 23.52 5.12 -1.12
CA ALA A 305 22.98 5.79 0.06
C ALA A 305 23.85 6.98 0.49
N TYR A 306 23.22 8.05 0.97
CA TYR A 306 23.86 9.23 1.58
C TYR A 306 22.96 9.74 2.71
N GLY A 307 23.45 9.78 3.96
CA GLY A 307 22.60 10.09 5.12
C GLY A 307 21.46 9.07 5.27
N ASP A 308 20.22 9.54 5.38
CA ASP A 308 19.00 8.72 5.45
C ASP A 308 18.25 8.63 4.10
N GLY A 309 18.91 8.99 3.01
CA GLY A 309 18.37 8.96 1.65
C GLY A 309 19.41 8.54 0.63
N ILE A 310 19.16 8.86 -0.64
CA ILE A 310 19.99 8.43 -1.76
C ILE A 310 20.46 9.61 -2.60
N ILE A 311 21.67 9.56 -3.17
CA ILE A 311 22.10 10.53 -4.19
C ILE A 311 21.80 9.94 -5.57
N THR A 312 21.01 10.65 -6.36
CA THR A 312 20.68 10.24 -7.73
C THR A 312 21.84 10.52 -8.70
N ARG A 313 21.81 9.91 -9.89
CA ARG A 313 22.78 10.20 -10.99
C ARG A 313 22.84 11.68 -11.41
N ARG A 314 21.90 12.51 -10.97
CA ARG A 314 21.84 13.95 -11.23
C ARG A 314 22.42 14.80 -10.07
N ASN A 315 23.13 14.19 -9.12
CA ASN A 315 23.65 14.83 -7.90
C ASN A 315 22.55 15.50 -7.04
N THR A 316 21.34 14.92 -7.03
CA THR A 316 20.25 15.33 -6.13
C THR A 316 20.12 14.33 -4.99
N PHE A 317 19.88 14.80 -3.77
CA PHE A 317 19.46 13.96 -2.66
C PHE A 317 17.99 13.57 -2.82
N GLN A 318 17.65 12.34 -2.44
CA GLN A 318 16.29 11.82 -2.47
C GLN A 318 16.10 10.82 -1.32
N LYS A 319 15.34 11.18 -0.30
CA LYS A 319 14.85 10.22 0.71
C LYS A 319 13.58 9.56 0.21
N TYR A 320 13.50 8.25 0.38
CA TYR A 320 12.25 7.50 0.25
C TYR A 320 11.78 7.16 1.65
N TYR A 321 10.59 7.62 2.00
CA TYR A 321 10.00 7.36 3.31
C TYR A 321 9.20 6.06 3.28
N GLU A 322 9.09 5.36 4.39
CA GLU A 322 7.91 4.51 4.58
C GLU A 322 6.68 5.38 4.86
N GLN A 323 5.47 4.89 4.54
CA GLN A 323 4.26 5.69 4.71
C GLN A 323 4.07 6.10 6.18
N GLU A 324 4.29 5.18 7.10
CA GLU A 324 4.20 5.41 8.55
C GLU A 324 5.33 6.31 9.06
N GLU A 325 6.55 6.12 8.58
CA GLU A 325 7.70 6.97 8.90
C GLU A 325 7.40 8.43 8.56
N LEU A 326 6.82 8.68 7.37
CA LEU A 326 6.46 10.03 6.95
C LEU A 326 5.39 10.65 7.85
N LYS A 327 4.35 9.89 8.21
CA LYS A 327 3.31 10.35 9.14
C LYS A 327 3.92 10.73 10.48
N LEU A 328 4.67 9.81 11.09
CA LEU A 328 5.31 10.01 12.39
C LEU A 328 6.23 11.23 12.38
N TYR A 329 7.00 11.41 11.31
CA TYR A 329 7.85 12.59 11.14
C TYR A 329 7.04 13.89 11.14
N ILE A 330 5.97 13.97 10.34
CA ILE A 330 5.11 15.16 10.26
C ILE A 330 4.48 15.46 11.62
N ASP A 331 3.86 14.44 12.25
CA ASP A 331 3.14 14.58 13.51
C ASP A 331 4.08 14.99 14.64
N GLN A 332 5.29 14.42 14.70
CA GLN A 332 6.27 14.73 15.74
C GLN A 332 6.85 16.13 15.60
N VAL A 333 7.07 16.62 14.37
CA VAL A 333 7.61 17.95 14.12
C VAL A 333 6.55 19.03 14.35
N LEU A 334 5.35 18.84 13.82
CA LEU A 334 4.28 19.83 13.89
C LEU A 334 3.45 19.75 15.18
N LYS A 335 3.50 18.63 15.90
CA LYS A 335 2.65 18.33 17.07
C LYS A 335 1.15 18.41 16.74
N VAL A 336 0.80 18.02 15.51
CA VAL A 336 -0.57 18.00 14.97
C VAL A 336 -0.74 16.70 14.20
N ASP A 337 -1.88 16.03 14.36
CA ASP A 337 -2.17 14.77 13.66
C ASP A 337 -2.40 15.02 12.16
N SER A 338 -1.57 14.41 11.32
CA SER A 338 -1.69 14.48 9.86
C SER A 338 -2.66 13.43 9.30
N ILE A 339 -3.43 13.82 8.29
CA ILE A 339 -4.45 12.99 7.64
C ILE A 339 -3.90 12.40 6.34
N PRO A 340 -3.77 11.07 6.18
CA PRO A 340 -3.36 10.47 4.93
C PRO A 340 -4.45 10.61 3.87
N ILE A 341 -4.09 11.11 2.70
CA ILE A 341 -5.00 11.25 1.54
C ILE A 341 -4.62 10.27 0.42
N GLY A 342 -3.37 9.84 0.41
CA GLY A 342 -2.86 8.80 -0.46
C GLY A 342 -1.41 8.49 -0.12
N LEU A 343 -0.82 7.55 -0.86
CA LEU A 343 0.56 7.14 -0.64
C LEU A 343 1.53 8.34 -0.69
N GLY A 344 2.20 8.64 0.41
CA GLY A 344 3.17 9.73 0.54
C GLY A 344 2.58 11.12 0.64
N ILE A 345 1.27 11.27 0.86
CA ILE A 345 0.57 12.57 0.84
C ILE A 345 -0.32 12.71 2.08
N TYR A 346 -0.11 13.81 2.79
CA TYR A 346 -0.78 14.13 4.04
C TYR A 346 -1.33 15.56 4.02
N PHE A 347 -2.52 15.75 4.59
CA PHE A 347 -3.06 17.07 4.93
C PHE A 347 -2.96 17.31 6.43
N VAL A 348 -2.52 18.50 6.81
CA VAL A 348 -2.41 18.94 8.21
C VAL A 348 -3.26 20.18 8.38
N PHE A 349 -4.28 20.10 9.23
CA PHE A 349 -5.25 21.18 9.44
C PHE A 349 -4.87 22.03 10.65
N ARG A 350 -5.01 23.35 10.52
CA ARG A 350 -4.80 24.31 11.62
C ARG A 350 -5.89 24.25 12.68
N ASP A 351 -7.11 24.00 12.26
CA ASP A 351 -8.30 23.91 13.12
C ASP A 351 -8.77 22.45 13.20
N GLU A 352 -8.81 21.92 14.41
CA GLU A 352 -9.25 20.56 14.67
C GLU A 352 -10.70 20.33 14.24
N ASN A 353 -11.59 21.34 14.35
CA ASN A 353 -12.97 21.19 13.89
C ASN A 353 -13.05 20.98 12.37
N GLN A 354 -12.19 21.65 11.61
CA GLN A 354 -12.08 21.47 10.16
C GLN A 354 -11.52 20.10 9.83
N ALA A 355 -10.49 19.65 10.57
CA ALA A 355 -9.93 18.32 10.46
C ALA A 355 -11.01 17.24 10.67
N GLN A 356 -11.82 17.37 11.72
CA GLN A 356 -12.89 16.41 12.03
C GLN A 356 -14.02 16.45 11.00
N THR A 357 -14.40 17.64 10.53
CA THR A 357 -15.40 17.79 9.45
C THR A 357 -14.92 17.09 8.17
N PHE A 358 -13.64 17.27 7.83
CA PHE A 358 -13.02 16.60 6.69
C PHE A 358 -12.98 15.07 6.84
N ARG A 359 -12.68 14.56 8.03
CA ARG A 359 -12.69 13.11 8.29
C ARG A 359 -14.10 12.50 8.16
N ILE A 360 -15.12 13.23 8.59
CA ILE A 360 -16.51 12.79 8.46
C ILE A 360 -16.91 12.74 6.99
N SER A 361 -16.53 13.73 6.18
CA SER A 361 -16.89 13.73 4.75
C SER A 361 -16.31 12.53 3.98
N GLN A 362 -15.12 12.04 4.37
CA GLN A 362 -14.49 10.86 3.76
C GLN A 362 -15.26 9.55 3.97
N VAL A 363 -16.17 9.48 4.94
CA VAL A 363 -16.93 8.26 5.27
C VAL A 363 -18.44 8.40 5.02
N ARG A 364 -18.90 9.56 4.54
CA ARG A 364 -20.32 9.81 4.27
C ARG A 364 -20.80 9.03 3.05
N SER A 365 -22.02 8.52 3.13
CA SER A 365 -22.72 7.92 1.99
C SER A 365 -23.52 8.97 1.21
N HIS A 366 -23.56 8.87 -0.11
CA HIS A 366 -24.40 9.73 -0.95
C HIS A 366 -25.86 9.25 -0.98
N PHE A 367 -26.79 10.19 -0.84
CA PHE A 367 -28.23 9.94 -0.97
C PHE A 367 -28.89 11.00 -1.83
N SER A 368 -29.96 10.58 -2.49
CA SER A 368 -30.93 11.50 -3.08
C SER A 368 -32.11 11.67 -2.14
N THR A 369 -32.65 12.90 -2.12
CA THR A 369 -33.89 13.19 -1.42
C THR A 369 -35.02 12.29 -1.93
N PRO A 370 -35.79 11.62 -1.04
CA PRO A 370 -36.90 10.76 -1.44
C PRO A 370 -37.88 11.48 -2.38
N ARG A 371 -38.31 10.76 -3.43
CA ARG A 371 -39.21 11.32 -4.45
C ARG A 371 -40.64 11.39 -3.93
N ILE A 372 -41.34 12.43 -4.36
CA ILE A 372 -42.76 12.65 -4.08
C ILE A 372 -43.56 11.57 -4.82
N GLN A 373 -44.33 10.77 -4.08
CA GLN A 373 -45.11 9.64 -4.62
C GLN A 373 -46.56 10.01 -4.94
N SER A 374 -47.04 11.18 -4.48
CA SER A 374 -48.41 11.65 -4.71
C SER A 374 -48.48 13.16 -4.97
N GLN A 375 -49.23 13.58 -5.98
CA GLN A 375 -49.53 14.99 -6.26
C GLN A 375 -50.68 15.48 -5.38
N LEU A 376 -50.35 16.04 -4.21
CA LEU A 376 -51.30 16.83 -3.42
C LEU A 376 -51.16 18.30 -3.84
N LYS A 377 -52.25 18.93 -4.31
CA LYS A 377 -52.27 20.36 -4.69
C LYS A 377 -51.71 21.29 -3.61
N ARG A 378 -51.88 20.93 -2.34
CA ARG A 378 -51.34 21.71 -1.21
C ARG A 378 -49.83 21.55 -1.01
N PHE A 379 -49.22 20.45 -1.46
CA PHE A 379 -47.78 20.27 -1.32
C PHE A 379 -47.02 21.07 -2.37
N GLU A 380 -47.51 21.10 -3.61
CA GLU A 380 -46.92 21.91 -4.71
C GLU A 380 -46.78 23.40 -4.30
N ASP A 381 -47.77 23.93 -3.58
CA ASP A 381 -47.74 25.31 -3.04
C ASP A 381 -46.60 25.55 -2.02
N TYR A 382 -46.15 24.50 -1.33
CA TYR A 382 -45.13 24.57 -0.28
C TYR A 382 -43.81 23.90 -0.66
N GLU A 383 -43.70 23.27 -1.84
CA GLU A 383 -42.53 22.53 -2.27
C GLU A 383 -41.25 23.39 -2.19
N PRO A 384 -41.20 24.62 -2.74
CA PRO A 384 -40.00 25.46 -2.63
C PRO A 384 -39.60 25.76 -1.17
N LEU A 385 -40.59 25.86 -0.28
CA LEU A 385 -40.37 26.16 1.14
C LEU A 385 -39.90 24.92 1.92
N LEU A 386 -40.38 23.72 1.55
CA LEU A 386 -40.06 22.45 2.20
C LEU A 386 -38.80 21.78 1.65
N THR A 387 -38.38 22.10 0.41
CA THR A 387 -37.18 21.52 -0.22
C THR A 387 -35.91 21.69 0.65
N PRO A 388 -35.57 22.88 1.19
CA PRO A 388 -34.40 23.02 2.06
C PRO A 388 -34.46 22.14 3.33
N LEU A 389 -35.66 21.91 3.86
CA LEU A 389 -35.86 21.01 5.00
C LEU A 389 -35.64 19.53 4.61
N MET A 390 -36.11 19.13 3.43
CA MET A 390 -35.92 17.78 2.88
C MET A 390 -34.45 17.50 2.56
N GLU A 391 -33.75 18.46 1.96
CA GLU A 391 -32.32 18.39 1.68
C GLU A 391 -31.51 18.31 2.98
N PHE A 392 -31.83 19.13 3.98
CA PHE A 392 -31.20 19.06 5.29
C PHE A 392 -31.35 17.68 5.94
N PHE A 393 -32.57 17.11 5.93
CA PHE A 393 -32.79 15.77 6.48
C PHE A 393 -32.00 14.72 5.70
N THR A 394 -31.95 14.82 4.37
CA THR A 394 -31.17 13.91 3.51
C THR A 394 -29.67 13.97 3.83
N GLU A 395 -29.15 15.16 4.12
CA GLU A 395 -27.74 15.34 4.47
C GLU A 395 -27.43 14.86 5.91
N ARG A 396 -28.31 15.09 6.88
CA ARG A 396 -28.01 14.89 8.32
C ARG A 396 -28.67 13.66 8.96
N GLY A 397 -29.72 13.12 8.34
CA GLY A 397 -30.53 12.02 8.89
C GLY A 397 -31.38 12.42 10.09
N ARG A 398 -31.58 13.73 10.29
CA ARG A 398 -32.36 14.28 11.41
C ARG A 398 -32.98 15.62 11.03
N LEU A 399 -33.97 16.05 11.82
CA LEU A 399 -34.53 17.39 11.71
C LEU A 399 -33.54 18.46 12.22
N PRO A 400 -33.60 19.68 11.67
CA PRO A 400 -32.77 20.80 12.09
C PRO A 400 -33.16 21.31 13.47
N VAL A 401 -32.19 21.89 14.16
CA VAL A 401 -32.40 22.74 15.34
C VAL A 401 -32.33 24.21 14.94
N THR A 402 -32.65 25.13 15.86
CA THR A 402 -32.63 26.56 15.58
C THR A 402 -31.24 27.05 15.19
N GLY A 403 -31.17 27.79 14.08
CA GLY A 403 -29.97 28.34 13.47
C GLY A 403 -29.35 27.48 12.35
N GLU A 404 -29.89 26.29 12.06
CA GLU A 404 -29.31 25.37 11.05
C GLU A 404 -29.93 25.49 9.65
N LEU A 405 -31.07 26.16 9.52
CA LEU A 405 -31.73 26.40 8.23
C LEU A 405 -31.84 27.89 7.92
N SER A 406 -31.46 28.28 6.71
CA SER A 406 -31.54 29.66 6.23
C SER A 406 -32.98 30.18 6.14
N ASN A 407 -33.93 29.32 5.75
CA ASN A 407 -35.36 29.64 5.64
C ASN A 407 -36.17 29.29 6.91
N GLU A 408 -35.53 29.21 8.08
CA GLU A 408 -36.18 28.84 9.35
C GLU A 408 -37.39 29.73 9.70
N LEU A 409 -37.28 31.04 9.47
CA LEU A 409 -38.36 32.00 9.80
C LEU A 409 -39.61 31.76 8.97
N GLU A 410 -39.45 31.56 7.66
CA GLU A 410 -40.54 31.33 6.71
C GLU A 410 -41.23 29.99 7.01
N LEU A 411 -40.45 28.93 7.25
CA LEU A 411 -40.97 27.62 7.64
C LEU A 411 -41.75 27.66 8.95
N LYS A 412 -41.28 28.42 9.94
CA LYS A 412 -41.96 28.56 11.24
C LYS A 412 -43.20 29.45 11.16
N GLN A 413 -43.24 30.44 10.27
CA GLN A 413 -44.44 31.25 10.06
C GLN A 413 -45.59 30.41 9.52
N GLU A 414 -45.31 29.54 8.53
CA GLU A 414 -46.34 28.70 7.91
C GLU A 414 -46.69 27.48 8.77
N PHE A 415 -45.68 26.73 9.23
CA PHE A 415 -45.88 25.42 9.87
C PHE A 415 -45.63 25.41 11.38
N ARG A 416 -45.26 26.54 11.99
CA ARG A 416 -44.91 26.68 13.44
C ARG A 416 -43.64 25.96 13.89
N THR A 417 -43.42 24.72 13.46
CA THR A 417 -42.27 23.88 13.87
C THR A 417 -41.76 23.00 12.72
N PHE A 418 -40.47 22.66 12.72
CA PHE A 418 -39.88 21.74 11.74
C PHE A 418 -40.56 20.36 11.72
N ARG A 419 -41.00 19.85 12.89
CA ARG A 419 -41.75 18.59 12.97
C ARG A 419 -43.09 18.65 12.25
N GLN A 420 -43.79 19.78 12.34
CA GLN A 420 -45.06 19.96 11.65
C GLN A 420 -44.85 20.12 10.14
N ALA A 421 -43.84 20.88 9.73
CA ALA A 421 -43.43 20.98 8.32
C ALA A 421 -43.09 19.60 7.74
N PHE A 422 -42.29 18.80 8.45
CA PHE A 422 -41.89 17.48 7.98
C PHE A 422 -43.04 16.46 7.97
N LYS A 423 -44.07 16.62 8.81
CA LYS A 423 -45.29 15.81 8.69
C LYS A 423 -46.00 16.02 7.35
N VAL A 424 -45.91 17.20 6.75
CA VAL A 424 -46.45 17.47 5.41
C VAL A 424 -45.62 16.74 4.35
N VAL A 425 -44.30 16.70 4.50
CA VAL A 425 -43.40 15.89 3.64
C VAL A 425 -43.77 14.40 3.70
N LEU A 426 -43.98 13.86 4.90
CA LEU A 426 -44.36 12.45 5.10
C LEU A 426 -45.74 12.08 4.54
N GLN A 427 -46.60 13.07 4.23
CA GLN A 427 -47.88 12.79 3.56
C GLN A 427 -47.71 12.47 2.08
N VAL A 428 -46.59 12.87 1.47
CA VAL A 428 -46.35 12.74 0.03
C VAL A 428 -45.10 11.93 -0.31
N THR A 429 -44.37 11.44 0.69
CA THR A 429 -43.17 10.61 0.56
C THR A 429 -43.29 9.35 1.41
N ASN A 430 -42.47 8.33 1.14
CA ASN A 430 -42.43 7.12 1.94
C ASN A 430 -41.59 7.36 3.21
N GLN A 431 -42.14 7.05 4.38
CA GLN A 431 -41.44 7.19 5.66
C GLN A 431 -40.22 6.27 5.75
N GLU A 432 -40.30 5.06 5.20
CA GLU A 432 -39.20 4.08 5.24
C GLU A 432 -37.93 4.61 4.54
N ASP A 433 -38.08 5.41 3.48
CA ASP A 433 -36.96 6.03 2.78
C ASP A 433 -36.20 7.01 3.71
N TRP A 434 -36.93 7.77 4.53
CA TRP A 434 -36.35 8.69 5.51
C TRP A 434 -35.70 7.96 6.70
N ASP A 435 -36.32 6.88 7.16
CA ASP A 435 -35.77 6.03 8.22
C ASP A 435 -34.46 5.36 7.75
N ASN A 436 -34.39 4.93 6.49
CA ASN A 436 -33.18 4.39 5.86
C ASN A 436 -32.05 5.44 5.76
N ILE A 437 -32.38 6.69 5.42
CA ILE A 437 -31.42 7.81 5.43
C ILE A 437 -30.88 8.02 6.85
N ALA A 438 -31.75 8.07 7.86
CA ALA A 438 -31.34 8.25 9.25
C ALA A 438 -30.42 7.12 9.73
N GLU A 439 -30.75 5.87 9.39
CA GLU A 439 -29.94 4.70 9.72
C GLU A 439 -28.57 4.73 9.02
N LYS A 440 -28.51 5.09 7.73
CA LYS A 440 -27.20 5.19 7.05
C LYS A 440 -26.34 6.31 7.61
N ARG A 441 -26.93 7.46 8.00
CA ARG A 441 -26.20 8.54 8.69
C ARG A 441 -25.68 8.10 10.05
N ARG A 442 -26.46 7.29 10.78
CA ARG A 442 -26.00 6.63 12.00
C ARG A 442 -24.79 5.73 11.70
N GLN A 443 -24.84 4.92 10.65
CA GLN A 443 -23.74 4.05 10.24
C GLN A 443 -22.48 4.83 9.83
N ASP A 444 -22.61 5.92 9.08
CA ASP A 444 -21.49 6.79 8.68
C ASP A 444 -20.80 7.42 9.91
N LEU A 445 -21.59 7.86 10.90
CA LEU A 445 -21.04 8.37 12.17
C LEU A 445 -20.34 7.28 12.99
N LEU A 446 -20.89 6.05 13.02
CA LEU A 446 -20.21 4.92 13.66
C LEU A 446 -18.87 4.61 12.99
N LEU A 447 -18.86 4.58 11.66
CA LEU A 447 -17.64 4.37 10.87
C LEU A 447 -16.59 5.44 11.20
N TYR A 448 -16.98 6.71 11.21
CA TYR A 448 -16.12 7.82 11.62
C TYR A 448 -15.56 7.64 13.03
N LEU A 449 -16.41 7.36 14.03
CA LEU A 449 -16.00 7.23 15.43
C LEU A 449 -15.12 5.99 15.66
N ALA A 450 -15.38 4.91 14.93
CA ALA A 450 -14.58 3.68 14.97
C ALA A 450 -13.19 3.94 14.38
N LEU A 451 -13.11 4.53 13.19
CA LEU A 451 -11.84 4.85 12.53
C LEU A 451 -11.02 5.91 13.27
N SER A 452 -11.67 6.75 14.09
CA SER A 452 -10.98 7.72 14.91
C SER A 452 -10.13 7.10 16.02
N GLN A 453 -10.21 5.78 16.28
CA GLN A 453 -9.32 5.06 17.21
C GLN A 453 -7.91 4.81 16.66
N PHE A 454 -7.72 4.86 15.33
CA PHE A 454 -6.39 4.78 14.73
C PHE A 454 -5.60 6.11 14.84
N SER A 455 -6.24 7.11 15.44
CA SER A 455 -5.72 8.44 15.78
C SER A 455 -6.19 8.77 17.19
N ASP A 456 -5.98 10.00 17.67
CA ASP A 456 -6.65 10.46 18.88
C ASP A 456 -8.14 10.68 18.59
N ARG A 457 -9.01 9.87 19.23
CA ARG A 457 -10.46 10.04 19.11
C ARG A 457 -10.83 11.43 19.65
N PRO A 458 -11.55 12.26 18.88
CA PRO A 458 -11.83 13.62 19.30
C PRO A 458 -12.67 13.65 20.58
N SER A 459 -12.39 14.61 21.43
CA SER A 459 -13.28 15.01 22.50
C SER A 459 -14.52 15.68 21.93
N ILE A 460 -15.62 15.69 22.70
CA ILE A 460 -16.86 16.35 22.28
C ILE A 460 -16.65 17.84 21.98
N LYS A 461 -15.62 18.50 22.52
CA LYS A 461 -15.34 19.93 22.33
C LYS A 461 -14.73 20.24 20.97
N GLU A 462 -14.01 19.28 20.38
CA GLU A 462 -13.34 19.38 19.08
C GLU A 462 -14.28 19.04 17.90
N LEU A 463 -15.54 18.70 18.20
CA LEU A 463 -16.58 18.52 17.21
C LEU A 463 -17.31 19.84 16.96
N SER A 464 -17.68 20.08 15.69
CA SER A 464 -18.57 21.18 15.34
C SER A 464 -19.95 21.00 15.99
N ASP A 465 -20.65 22.11 16.24
CA ASP A 465 -21.94 22.08 16.91
C ASP A 465 -22.98 21.27 16.13
N THR A 466 -22.92 21.31 14.80
CA THR A 466 -23.78 20.51 13.92
C THR A 466 -23.55 19.01 14.14
N VAL A 467 -22.29 18.56 14.24
CA VAL A 467 -21.96 17.14 14.51
C VAL A 467 -22.36 16.73 15.93
N LYS A 468 -22.19 17.62 16.92
CA LYS A 468 -22.68 17.37 18.29
C LYS A 468 -24.19 17.11 18.29
N GLN A 469 -24.96 17.87 17.52
CA GLN A 469 -26.41 17.68 17.41
C GLN A 469 -26.79 16.42 16.64
N ASP A 470 -26.03 16.04 15.60
CA ASP A 470 -26.22 14.76 14.92
C ASP A 470 -26.07 13.60 15.90
N ILE A 471 -24.96 13.57 16.65
CA ILE A 471 -24.67 12.51 17.61
C ILE A 471 -25.72 12.46 18.72
N LYS A 472 -26.11 13.62 19.25
CA LYS A 472 -27.14 13.71 20.29
C LYS A 472 -28.48 13.18 19.78
N THR A 473 -28.86 13.49 18.55
CA THR A 473 -30.17 13.09 18.01
C THR A 473 -30.19 11.62 17.59
N LEU A 474 -29.12 11.13 16.95
CA LEU A 474 -29.05 9.77 16.40
C LEU A 474 -28.65 8.71 17.42
N PHE A 475 -27.93 9.07 18.49
CA PHE A 475 -27.43 8.11 19.51
C PHE A 475 -27.78 8.49 20.95
N GLY A 476 -28.39 9.66 21.17
CA GLY A 476 -28.69 10.20 22.50
C GLY A 476 -27.50 10.86 23.20
N SER A 477 -26.29 10.29 23.09
CA SER A 477 -25.07 10.85 23.70
C SER A 477 -23.79 10.42 22.98
N TYR A 478 -22.74 11.24 23.10
CA TYR A 478 -21.42 10.94 22.55
C TYR A 478 -20.82 9.62 23.08
N GLN A 479 -20.96 9.36 24.38
CA GLN A 479 -20.45 8.15 25.02
C GLN A 479 -21.11 6.89 24.45
N LYS A 480 -22.45 6.90 24.28
CA LYS A 480 -23.17 5.79 23.65
C LYS A 480 -22.71 5.55 22.21
N ALA A 481 -22.53 6.61 21.43
CA ALA A 481 -22.04 6.50 20.05
C ALA A 481 -20.64 5.85 20.00
N CYS A 482 -19.73 6.28 20.88
CA CYS A 482 -18.39 5.71 21.00
C CYS A 482 -18.42 4.23 21.39
N MET A 483 -19.21 3.85 22.39
CA MET A 483 -19.35 2.45 22.81
C MET A 483 -19.80 1.54 21.66
N VAL A 484 -20.79 1.99 20.87
CA VAL A 484 -21.29 1.21 19.73
C VAL A 484 -20.22 1.13 18.63
N ALA A 485 -19.48 2.22 18.39
CA ALA A 485 -18.39 2.24 17.43
C ALA A 485 -17.23 1.31 17.83
N ASP A 486 -16.90 1.23 19.12
CA ASP A 486 -15.87 0.34 19.64
C ASP A 486 -16.25 -1.13 19.46
N ILE A 487 -17.52 -1.48 19.77
CA ILE A 487 -18.04 -2.83 19.52
C ILE A 487 -17.95 -3.18 18.02
N MET A 488 -18.30 -2.23 17.15
CA MET A 488 -18.21 -2.43 15.70
C MET A 488 -16.76 -2.62 15.23
N LEU A 489 -15.80 -1.85 15.76
CA LEU A 489 -14.39 -1.98 15.44
C LEU A 489 -13.82 -3.34 15.87
N CYS A 490 -14.16 -3.82 17.07
CA CYS A 490 -13.76 -5.16 17.52
C CYS A 490 -14.23 -6.27 16.56
N GLN A 491 -15.40 -6.11 15.94
CA GLN A 491 -15.95 -7.09 14.99
C GLN A 491 -15.21 -7.16 13.66
N VAL A 492 -14.38 -6.16 13.32
CA VAL A 492 -13.62 -6.15 12.06
C VAL A 492 -12.60 -7.30 12.02
N GLY A 493 -12.06 -7.69 13.18
CA GLY A 493 -11.12 -8.80 13.30
C GLY A 493 -11.75 -10.19 13.15
N ASP A 494 -13.08 -10.30 13.13
CA ASP A 494 -13.79 -11.55 12.92
C ASP A 494 -13.90 -11.86 11.41
N LEU A 495 -12.91 -12.60 10.90
CA LEU A 495 -12.82 -12.92 9.48
C LEU A 495 -13.95 -13.84 8.99
N GLU A 496 -14.58 -14.63 9.87
CA GLU A 496 -15.76 -15.44 9.49
C GLU A 496 -16.96 -14.54 9.22
N LYS A 497 -17.16 -13.52 10.08
CA LYS A 497 -18.18 -12.50 9.87
C LYS A 497 -17.93 -11.68 8.60
N ILE A 498 -16.68 -11.26 8.36
CA ILE A 498 -16.30 -10.57 7.11
C ILE A 498 -16.59 -11.47 5.90
N ALA A 499 -16.23 -12.75 5.95
CA ALA A 499 -16.50 -13.70 4.88
C ALA A 499 -18.01 -13.81 4.60
N ASN A 500 -18.85 -13.95 5.63
CA ASN A 500 -20.30 -14.02 5.48
C ASN A 500 -20.87 -12.76 4.81
N LEU A 501 -20.48 -11.57 5.29
CA LEU A 501 -20.91 -10.30 4.72
C LEU A 501 -20.47 -10.16 3.27
N CYS A 502 -19.23 -10.54 2.94
CA CYS A 502 -18.75 -10.51 1.57
C CYS A 502 -19.53 -11.46 0.65
N GLN A 503 -19.85 -12.68 1.11
CA GLN A 503 -20.63 -13.64 0.32
C GLN A 503 -22.08 -13.23 0.14
N ASN A 504 -22.65 -12.51 1.12
CA ASN A 504 -24.02 -12.01 1.07
C ASN A 504 -24.14 -10.58 0.48
N SER A 505 -23.02 -9.96 0.11
CA SER A 505 -23.02 -8.62 -0.46
C SER A 505 -23.90 -8.56 -1.72
N PRO A 506 -24.78 -7.53 -1.83
CA PRO A 506 -25.65 -7.35 -3.00
C PRO A 506 -24.88 -6.88 -4.23
N VAL A 507 -23.67 -6.34 -4.04
CA VAL A 507 -22.76 -5.89 -5.09
C VAL A 507 -21.37 -6.45 -4.87
N GLY A 508 -20.61 -6.63 -5.95
CA GLY A 508 -19.23 -7.08 -5.92
C GLY A 508 -19.07 -8.50 -6.46
N LYS A 509 -17.95 -8.69 -7.16
CA LYS A 509 -17.52 -9.98 -7.69
C LYS A 509 -17.03 -10.86 -6.53
N LYS A 510 -17.80 -11.90 -6.22
CA LYS A 510 -17.51 -12.87 -5.16
C LYS A 510 -16.43 -13.83 -5.63
N LEU A 511 -15.27 -13.77 -5.00
CA LEU A 511 -14.17 -14.70 -5.21
C LEU A 511 -14.13 -15.72 -4.07
N LYS A 512 -13.31 -16.77 -4.23
CA LYS A 512 -13.19 -17.85 -3.23
C LYS A 512 -12.83 -17.34 -1.82
N SER A 513 -11.99 -16.32 -1.73
CA SER A 513 -11.48 -15.76 -0.48
C SER A 513 -11.49 -14.23 -0.41
N ALA A 514 -12.16 -13.58 -1.36
CA ALA A 514 -12.23 -12.12 -1.41
C ALA A 514 -13.50 -11.62 -2.10
N LEU A 515 -13.86 -10.37 -1.83
CA LEU A 515 -14.87 -9.61 -2.55
C LEU A 515 -14.15 -8.51 -3.31
N ALA A 516 -14.33 -8.46 -4.63
CA ALA A 516 -13.85 -7.35 -5.44
C ALA A 516 -15.02 -6.43 -5.80
N ILE A 517 -14.87 -5.14 -5.60
CA ILE A 517 -15.86 -4.11 -5.94
C ILE A 517 -15.17 -2.98 -6.68
N HIS A 518 -15.91 -2.26 -7.51
CA HIS A 518 -15.50 -0.95 -7.96
C HIS A 518 -15.63 0.05 -6.80
N ILE A 519 -14.78 1.09 -6.75
CA ILE A 519 -14.77 2.07 -5.66
C ILE A 519 -16.12 2.78 -5.49
N SER A 520 -16.87 2.98 -6.58
CA SER A 520 -18.23 3.55 -6.54
C SER A 520 -19.24 2.71 -5.76
N ALA A 521 -18.99 1.41 -5.60
CA ALA A 521 -19.88 0.51 -4.86
C ALA A 521 -19.56 0.46 -3.36
N LEU A 522 -18.44 1.06 -2.90
CA LEU A 522 -17.99 0.98 -1.51
C LEU A 522 -19.07 1.47 -0.52
N GLU A 523 -19.76 2.56 -0.84
CA GLU A 523 -20.80 3.15 0.03
C GLU A 523 -22.03 2.25 0.17
N SER A 524 -22.30 1.38 -0.81
CA SER A 524 -23.42 0.44 -0.79
C SER A 524 -23.15 -0.82 0.03
N LEU A 525 -21.90 -1.06 0.44
CA LEU A 525 -21.54 -2.19 1.28
C LEU A 525 -22.07 -2.06 2.71
N GLU A 526 -22.18 -3.20 3.35
CA GLU A 526 -22.45 -3.32 4.78
C GLU A 526 -21.42 -2.53 5.62
N PRO A 527 -21.83 -1.86 6.71
CA PRO A 527 -20.95 -0.97 7.47
C PRO A 527 -19.64 -1.61 7.93
N LEU A 528 -19.66 -2.91 8.28
CA LEU A 528 -18.46 -3.60 8.74
C LEU A 528 -17.43 -3.81 7.61
N LEU A 529 -17.88 -4.00 6.36
CA LEU A 529 -16.98 -4.08 5.20
C LEU A 529 -16.40 -2.71 4.85
N ARG A 530 -17.21 -1.66 4.98
CA ARG A 530 -16.74 -0.26 4.85
C ARG A 530 -15.70 0.07 5.92
N LEU A 531 -15.92 -0.39 7.15
CA LEU A 531 -14.96 -0.23 8.24
C LEU A 531 -13.67 -1.03 8.00
N TYR A 532 -13.75 -2.24 7.47
CA TYR A 532 -12.59 -3.04 7.09
C TYR A 532 -11.71 -2.31 6.07
N GLU A 533 -12.30 -1.71 5.03
CA GLU A 533 -11.60 -0.85 4.08
C GLU A 533 -11.04 0.41 4.75
N GLY A 534 -11.88 1.04 5.58
CA GLY A 534 -11.54 2.23 6.35
C GLY A 534 -10.29 2.05 7.21
N CYS A 535 -10.07 0.88 7.80
CA CYS A 535 -8.90 0.60 8.63
C CYS A 535 -7.59 0.81 7.86
N ALA A 536 -7.56 0.46 6.57
CA ALA A 536 -6.40 0.68 5.71
C ALA A 536 -6.34 2.11 5.15
N SER A 537 -7.45 2.62 4.61
CA SER A 537 -7.46 3.95 4.00
C SER A 537 -7.23 5.05 5.04
N ARG A 538 -7.60 4.84 6.31
CA ARG A 538 -7.35 5.76 7.42
C ARG A 538 -5.89 5.83 7.87
N THR A 539 -5.17 4.72 7.78
CA THR A 539 -3.80 4.58 8.29
C THR A 539 -2.77 4.84 7.20
N ILE A 540 -2.94 4.18 6.05
CA ILE A 540 -2.01 4.21 4.92
C ILE A 540 -2.51 5.11 3.79
N GLY A 541 -3.83 5.21 3.59
CA GLY A 541 -4.43 5.83 2.41
C GLY A 541 -4.70 4.84 1.28
N ARG A 542 -5.45 5.28 0.27
CA ARG A 542 -5.72 4.50 -0.94
C ARG A 542 -4.59 4.66 -1.97
N LEU A 543 -4.52 3.70 -2.91
CA LEU A 543 -3.73 3.88 -4.12
C LEU A 543 -4.43 4.93 -4.98
N GLU A 544 -3.66 5.89 -5.49
CA GLU A 544 -4.19 6.93 -6.38
C GLU A 544 -4.81 6.29 -7.62
N GLU A 545 -5.95 6.83 -8.08
CA GLU A 545 -6.70 6.36 -9.25
C GLU A 545 -7.26 4.93 -9.11
N ALA A 546 -7.04 4.24 -7.99
CA ALA A 546 -7.56 2.91 -7.78
C ALA A 546 -9.08 2.90 -7.91
N ASN A 547 -9.55 2.12 -8.87
CA ASN A 547 -10.97 2.00 -9.18
C ASN A 547 -11.54 0.67 -8.73
N VAL A 548 -10.71 -0.32 -8.36
CA VAL A 548 -11.18 -1.59 -7.80
C VAL A 548 -10.58 -1.84 -6.42
N ILE A 549 -11.42 -2.22 -5.47
CA ILE A 549 -11.06 -2.60 -4.10
C ILE A 549 -11.32 -4.09 -3.93
N LYS A 550 -10.36 -4.82 -3.37
CA LYS A 550 -10.46 -6.24 -3.06
C LYS A 550 -10.30 -6.47 -1.56
N ILE A 551 -11.39 -6.86 -0.91
CA ILE A 551 -11.45 -7.21 0.51
C ILE A 551 -11.19 -8.71 0.64
N SER A 552 -10.08 -9.10 1.27
CA SER A 552 -9.76 -10.51 1.54
C SER A 552 -10.14 -10.88 2.97
N TRP A 553 -10.68 -12.08 3.16
CA TRP A 553 -10.95 -12.66 4.48
C TRP A 553 -10.14 -13.93 4.78
N GLN A 554 -9.35 -14.44 3.81
CA GLN A 554 -8.42 -15.54 4.07
C GLN A 554 -7.20 -15.08 4.87
N THR A 555 -6.76 -13.85 4.62
CA THR A 555 -5.82 -13.11 5.45
C THR A 555 -6.40 -11.71 5.65
N PRO A 556 -6.11 -11.04 6.79
CA PRO A 556 -6.56 -9.68 7.06
C PRO A 556 -5.84 -8.70 6.12
N LYS A 557 -6.32 -8.60 4.88
CA LYS A 557 -5.66 -7.91 3.77
C LYS A 557 -6.68 -7.17 2.92
N ILE A 558 -6.30 -5.98 2.47
CA ILE A 558 -6.99 -5.26 1.41
C ILE A 558 -6.09 -5.04 0.21
N SER A 559 -6.66 -4.93 -0.99
CA SER A 559 -5.93 -4.54 -2.18
C SER A 559 -6.66 -3.44 -2.95
N TYR A 560 -5.93 -2.43 -3.38
CA TYR A 560 -6.39 -1.41 -4.30
C TYR A 560 -5.78 -1.68 -5.66
N LEU A 561 -6.60 -1.78 -6.70
CA LEU A 561 -6.21 -2.09 -8.06
C LEU A 561 -6.61 -0.93 -8.98
N PHE A 562 -5.73 -0.59 -9.91
CA PHE A 562 -5.98 0.44 -10.90
C PHE A 562 -6.01 -0.11 -12.32
N TYR A 563 -7.11 0.18 -13.01
CA TYR A 563 -7.38 -0.14 -14.40
C TYR A 563 -7.65 1.16 -15.18
N PRO A 564 -6.68 1.75 -15.91
CA PRO A 564 -6.79 3.10 -16.46
C PRO A 564 -8.03 3.34 -17.34
N ASP A 565 -8.34 2.38 -18.21
CA ASP A 565 -9.44 2.46 -19.17
C ASP A 565 -10.63 1.60 -18.70
N PHE A 566 -10.98 1.68 -17.42
CA PHE A 566 -11.98 0.78 -16.81
C PHE A 566 -13.33 0.86 -17.51
N ASP A 567 -13.78 2.05 -17.91
CA ASP A 567 -15.08 2.22 -18.55
C ASP A 567 -14.97 1.92 -20.05
N GLU A 568 -13.94 2.43 -20.73
CA GLU A 568 -13.77 2.40 -22.18
C GLU A 568 -13.35 1.03 -22.73
N ASN A 569 -12.45 0.32 -22.03
CA ASN A 569 -11.97 -0.98 -22.47
C ASN A 569 -12.88 -2.08 -21.88
N PRO A 570 -13.45 -2.99 -22.69
CA PRO A 570 -14.26 -4.10 -22.18
C PRO A 570 -13.49 -4.99 -21.20
N HIS A 571 -12.17 -5.15 -21.43
CA HIS A 571 -11.27 -6.03 -20.68
C HIS A 571 -9.98 -5.28 -20.31
N PRO A 572 -10.06 -4.29 -19.40
CA PRO A 572 -8.92 -3.46 -19.07
C PRO A 572 -7.83 -4.31 -18.39
N THR A 573 -6.59 -3.98 -18.69
CA THR A 573 -5.43 -4.63 -18.06
C THR A 573 -5.09 -3.95 -16.75
N LEU A 574 -4.66 -4.73 -15.76
CA LEU A 574 -4.19 -4.19 -14.48
C LEU A 574 -2.96 -3.34 -14.75
N HIS A 575 -2.99 -2.07 -14.33
CA HIS A 575 -1.84 -1.17 -14.42
C HIS A 575 -1.01 -1.20 -13.15
N SER A 576 -1.66 -1.11 -11.99
CA SER A 576 -0.97 -1.14 -10.70
C SER A 576 -1.84 -1.73 -9.60
N ILE A 577 -1.19 -2.28 -8.58
CA ILE A 577 -1.83 -2.82 -7.38
C ILE A 577 -1.07 -2.37 -6.13
N MET A 578 -1.83 -2.07 -5.08
CA MET A 578 -1.31 -1.87 -3.73
C MET A 578 -2.02 -2.83 -2.78
N GLU A 579 -1.28 -3.72 -2.13
CA GLU A 579 -1.81 -4.63 -1.12
C GLU A 579 -1.36 -4.20 0.27
N ILE A 580 -2.27 -4.12 1.23
CA ILE A 580 -1.99 -3.76 2.61
C ILE A 580 -2.41 -4.93 3.51
N GLN A 581 -1.48 -5.42 4.32
CA GLN A 581 -1.77 -6.33 5.41
C GLN A 581 -2.25 -5.52 6.60
N LEU A 582 -3.46 -5.78 7.12
CA LEU A 582 -4.03 -4.97 8.20
C LEU A 582 -3.40 -5.26 9.57
N GLY A 583 -2.76 -6.42 9.74
CA GLY A 583 -2.18 -6.82 11.02
C GLY A 583 -0.89 -6.09 11.39
N ASP A 584 -0.07 -5.76 10.39
CA ASP A 584 1.23 -5.10 10.56
C ASP A 584 1.44 -3.93 9.60
N LEU A 585 0.37 -3.54 8.89
CA LEU A 585 0.31 -2.42 7.95
C LEU A 585 1.34 -2.48 6.81
N ARG A 586 1.96 -3.66 6.57
CA ARG A 586 2.92 -3.83 5.47
C ARG A 586 2.25 -3.61 4.13
N VAL A 587 2.84 -2.72 3.34
CA VAL A 587 2.38 -2.35 2.00
C VAL A 587 3.23 -3.06 0.95
N LYS A 588 2.58 -3.72 -0.02
CA LYS A 588 3.23 -4.25 -1.23
C LYS A 588 2.65 -3.56 -2.45
N TYR A 589 3.52 -3.15 -3.36
CA TYR A 589 3.12 -2.52 -4.61
C TYR A 589 3.53 -3.39 -5.79
N GLY A 590 2.71 -3.41 -6.84
CA GLY A 590 3.03 -4.05 -8.11
C GLY A 590 2.72 -3.10 -9.27
N ASP A 591 3.69 -2.95 -10.18
CA ASP A 591 3.53 -2.21 -11.44
C ASP A 591 3.44 -3.20 -12.61
N PHE A 592 2.37 -3.11 -13.37
CA PHE A 592 2.10 -3.92 -14.54
C PHE A 592 2.07 -3.11 -15.84
N SER A 593 2.31 -1.78 -15.79
CA SER A 593 2.27 -0.87 -16.93
C SER A 593 3.19 -1.25 -18.10
N ARG A 594 4.30 -1.96 -17.80
CA ARG A 594 5.28 -2.44 -18.79
C ARG A 594 5.25 -3.94 -19.01
N HIS A 595 4.33 -4.65 -18.37
CA HIS A 595 4.22 -6.10 -18.53
C HIS A 595 3.60 -6.43 -19.88
N LYS A 596 4.21 -7.38 -20.61
CA LYS A 596 3.68 -7.85 -21.90
C LYS A 596 2.40 -8.67 -21.76
N ASN A 597 2.25 -9.38 -20.64
CA ASN A 597 1.11 -10.26 -20.37
C ASN A 597 0.52 -9.97 -18.97
N PRO A 598 -0.10 -8.78 -18.79
CA PRO A 598 -0.67 -8.35 -17.51
C PRO A 598 -1.98 -9.08 -17.21
N PRO A 599 -2.42 -9.11 -15.93
CA PRO A 599 -3.76 -9.55 -15.57
C PRO A 599 -4.86 -8.74 -16.27
N VAL A 600 -5.94 -9.40 -16.66
CA VAL A 600 -7.11 -8.80 -17.30
C VAL A 600 -8.31 -8.84 -16.38
N LEU A 601 -9.09 -7.77 -16.38
CA LEU A 601 -10.35 -7.72 -15.66
C LEU A 601 -11.50 -8.24 -16.52
N HIS A 602 -12.34 -9.09 -15.90
CA HIS A 602 -13.52 -9.72 -16.50
C HIS A 602 -14.74 -9.47 -15.62
N GLN A 603 -15.94 -9.46 -16.21
CA GLN A 603 -17.22 -9.31 -15.50
C GLN A 603 -17.29 -8.01 -14.68
N LYS A 604 -17.17 -6.87 -15.38
CA LYS A 604 -17.20 -5.53 -14.76
C LYS A 604 -18.57 -5.19 -14.15
N ASP A 605 -19.64 -5.74 -14.73
CA ASP A 605 -21.01 -5.65 -14.22
C ASP A 605 -21.12 -6.08 -12.75
N ALA A 606 -20.43 -7.16 -12.38
CA ALA A 606 -20.42 -7.66 -11.01
C ALA A 606 -19.71 -6.74 -10.01
N LEU A 607 -18.85 -5.83 -10.47
CA LEU A 607 -18.07 -4.94 -9.60
C LEU A 607 -18.84 -3.66 -9.22
N VAL A 608 -19.80 -3.25 -10.04
CA VAL A 608 -20.50 -1.96 -9.91
C VAL A 608 -21.95 -2.16 -9.50
N THR A 609 -22.57 -1.11 -8.98
CA THR A 609 -24.00 -1.08 -8.65
C THR A 609 -24.86 -0.89 -9.91
N SER A 610 -26.15 -1.25 -9.82
CA SER A 610 -27.08 -1.15 -10.96
C SER A 610 -27.34 0.28 -11.46
N ASN A 611 -27.05 1.30 -10.65
CA ASN A 611 -27.15 2.70 -11.03
C ASN A 611 -25.84 3.26 -11.65
N TYR A 612 -24.81 2.42 -11.83
CA TYR A 612 -23.58 2.83 -12.51
C TYR A 612 -23.87 3.14 -13.98
N PRO A 613 -23.36 4.25 -14.56
CA PRO A 613 -23.73 4.71 -15.90
C PRO A 613 -23.61 3.65 -17.01
N PHE A 614 -22.58 2.79 -16.93
CA PHE A 614 -22.31 1.75 -17.92
C PHE A 614 -22.74 0.34 -17.49
N TYR A 615 -23.54 0.19 -16.42
CA TYR A 615 -23.94 -1.11 -15.88
C TYR A 615 -24.58 -2.02 -16.94
N GLU A 616 -25.59 -1.52 -17.66
CA GLU A 616 -26.32 -2.30 -18.67
C GLU A 616 -25.39 -2.80 -19.79
N GLN A 617 -24.47 -1.93 -20.24
CA GLN A 617 -23.48 -2.28 -21.26
C GLN A 617 -22.54 -3.40 -20.79
N PHE A 618 -22.06 -3.33 -19.54
CA PHE A 618 -21.19 -4.37 -18.97
C PHE A 618 -21.94 -5.69 -18.74
N SER A 619 -23.20 -5.61 -18.32
CA SER A 619 -24.07 -6.76 -18.08
C SER A 619 -24.37 -7.50 -19.37
N GLN A 620 -24.70 -6.77 -20.44
CA GLN A 620 -24.95 -7.33 -21.76
C GLN A 620 -23.71 -8.04 -22.33
N LEU A 621 -22.53 -7.40 -22.24
CA LEU A 621 -21.26 -8.00 -22.66
C LEU A 621 -20.99 -9.30 -21.89
N THR A 622 -21.10 -9.26 -20.56
CA THR A 622 -20.87 -10.43 -19.70
C THR A 622 -21.81 -11.58 -20.06
N LYS A 623 -23.07 -11.29 -20.38
CA LYS A 623 -24.03 -12.30 -20.84
C LYS A 623 -23.61 -12.92 -22.18
N GLN A 624 -23.18 -12.12 -23.15
CA GLN A 624 -22.66 -12.62 -24.43
C GLN A 624 -21.45 -13.54 -24.22
N GLU A 625 -20.54 -13.16 -23.33
CA GLU A 625 -19.35 -13.95 -23.01
C GLU A 625 -19.69 -15.30 -22.35
N GLN A 626 -20.70 -15.32 -21.49
CA GLN A 626 -21.20 -16.56 -20.87
C GLN A 626 -21.86 -17.47 -21.91
N GLU A 627 -22.71 -16.93 -22.78
CA GLU A 627 -23.39 -17.69 -23.83
C GLU A 627 -22.41 -18.33 -24.82
N LEU A 628 -21.28 -17.67 -25.08
CA LEU A 628 -20.20 -18.18 -25.93
C LEU A 628 -19.18 -19.06 -25.20
N GLY A 629 -19.32 -19.26 -23.89
CA GLY A 629 -18.41 -20.06 -23.07
C GLY A 629 -17.00 -19.48 -22.99
N LEU A 630 -16.85 -18.15 -23.10
CA LEU A 630 -15.57 -17.46 -22.94
C LEU A 630 -15.11 -17.43 -21.49
N LEU A 631 -16.05 -17.47 -20.53
CA LEU A 631 -15.79 -17.38 -19.10
C LEU A 631 -15.68 -18.74 -18.39
N ASP A 632 -15.73 -19.85 -19.14
CA ASP A 632 -15.72 -21.22 -18.59
C ASP A 632 -14.43 -21.53 -17.80
N ASN A 633 -13.29 -20.99 -18.24
CA ASN A 633 -11.98 -21.20 -17.61
C ASN A 633 -11.29 -19.88 -17.24
N LEU A 634 -11.77 -19.26 -16.17
CA LEU A 634 -11.22 -17.99 -15.64
C LEU A 634 -9.71 -18.04 -15.37
N LYS A 635 -9.13 -19.21 -15.09
CA LYS A 635 -7.67 -19.33 -14.86
C LYS A 635 -6.87 -19.17 -16.15
N GLU A 636 -7.37 -19.68 -17.27
CA GLU A 636 -6.70 -19.58 -18.58
C GLU A 636 -6.77 -18.15 -19.11
N ILE A 637 -7.89 -17.46 -18.91
CA ILE A 637 -8.11 -16.09 -19.41
C ILE A 637 -7.68 -14.99 -18.44
N TYR A 638 -7.11 -15.34 -17.28
CA TYR A 638 -6.72 -14.36 -16.26
C TYR A 638 -5.70 -13.33 -16.77
N ARG A 639 -4.88 -13.70 -17.75
CA ARG A 639 -3.87 -12.82 -18.36
C ARG A 639 -4.20 -12.51 -19.81
N LEU A 640 -3.66 -11.39 -20.30
CA LEU A 640 -3.93 -10.84 -21.64
C LEU A 640 -3.75 -11.86 -22.77
N GLU A 641 -2.62 -12.55 -22.83
CA GLU A 641 -2.36 -13.54 -23.89
C GLU A 641 -3.40 -14.68 -23.84
N GLY A 642 -3.76 -15.14 -22.64
CA GLY A 642 -4.75 -16.20 -22.47
C GLY A 642 -6.15 -15.76 -22.89
N TRP A 643 -6.51 -14.51 -22.60
CA TRP A 643 -7.75 -13.90 -23.06
C TRP A 643 -7.83 -13.78 -24.59
N LEU A 644 -6.77 -13.24 -25.22
CA LEU A 644 -6.70 -13.10 -26.67
C LEU A 644 -6.77 -14.47 -27.38
N ASN A 645 -6.06 -15.47 -26.86
CA ASN A 645 -6.13 -16.84 -27.39
C ASN A 645 -7.53 -17.45 -27.24
N CYS A 646 -8.27 -17.11 -26.18
CA CYS A 646 -9.64 -17.59 -25.99
C CYS A 646 -10.59 -17.01 -27.05
N LEU A 647 -10.48 -15.71 -27.31
CA LEU A 647 -11.24 -15.03 -28.38
C LEU A 647 -10.95 -15.64 -29.75
N GLU A 648 -9.67 -15.84 -30.07
CA GLU A 648 -9.23 -16.45 -31.34
C GLU A 648 -9.78 -17.88 -31.51
N LYS A 649 -9.65 -18.73 -30.48
CA LYS A 649 -10.18 -20.11 -30.49
C LYS A 649 -11.69 -20.18 -30.73
N ARG A 650 -12.42 -19.14 -30.36
CA ARG A 650 -13.89 -19.05 -30.51
C ARG A 650 -14.31 -18.23 -31.73
N SER A 651 -13.34 -17.74 -32.52
CA SER A 651 -13.56 -16.92 -33.71
C SER A 651 -14.45 -15.71 -33.43
N VAL A 652 -14.17 -15.00 -32.34
CA VAL A 652 -14.89 -13.78 -31.94
C VAL A 652 -13.92 -12.62 -31.74
N ILE A 653 -14.38 -11.41 -32.02
CA ILE A 653 -13.66 -10.16 -31.75
C ILE A 653 -14.53 -9.20 -30.94
N LEU A 654 -13.89 -8.30 -30.20
CA LEU A 654 -14.55 -7.23 -29.47
C LEU A 654 -14.61 -5.96 -30.32
N GLN A 655 -15.82 -5.41 -30.47
CA GLN A 655 -16.05 -4.07 -31.03
C GLN A 655 -16.68 -3.20 -29.94
N GLY A 656 -15.85 -2.41 -29.24
CA GLY A 656 -16.28 -1.77 -28.00
C GLY A 656 -16.64 -2.83 -26.95
N HIS A 657 -17.86 -2.77 -26.40
CA HIS A 657 -18.38 -3.75 -25.44
C HIS A 657 -19.39 -4.71 -26.07
N GLU A 658 -19.20 -5.03 -27.34
CA GLU A 658 -20.00 -6.04 -28.04
C GLU A 658 -19.08 -7.12 -28.64
N LEU A 659 -19.52 -8.37 -28.55
CA LEU A 659 -18.87 -9.50 -29.21
C LEU A 659 -19.49 -9.74 -30.59
N VAL A 660 -18.63 -9.84 -31.61
CA VAL A 660 -19.03 -10.17 -32.98
C VAL A 660 -18.21 -11.33 -33.51
N MET A 661 -18.82 -12.16 -34.36
CA MET A 661 -18.12 -13.28 -35.02
C MET A 661 -17.06 -12.73 -35.98
N ASN A 662 -15.86 -13.27 -35.89
CA ASN A 662 -14.79 -12.99 -36.82
C ASN A 662 -15.03 -13.79 -38.10
N ASN A 663 -15.57 -13.13 -39.13
CA ASN A 663 -15.88 -13.75 -40.43
C ASN A 663 -14.71 -13.63 -41.42
N GLU A 664 -13.47 -13.88 -40.95
CA GLU A 664 -12.29 -13.98 -41.83
C GLU A 664 -12.09 -15.40 -42.38
#